data_AF-A0A2C6KNQ9-F1
#
_entry.id   AF-A0A2C6KNQ9-F1
#
_cell.length_a   1.000
_cell.length_b   1.000
_cell.length_c   1.000
_cell.angle_alpha   90.00
_cell.angle_beta   90.00
_cell.angle_gamma   90.00
#
_symmetry.space_group_name_H-M   'P 1'
#
loop_
_entity.id
_entity.type
_entity.pdbx_description
1 polymer ?
#
loop_
_entity_poly.entity_id
_entity_poly.type
_entity_poly.pdbx_seq_one_letter_code
_entity_poly.pdbx_strand_id
1 'polypeptide(L)'
;MSKRHESPSPQRVPTPGHSSAFQRPAFSSARHRFDSSASDTEAHVQDIQKNFGRMNGDLKNRDVRPPASSTQKQLDSDLDSPVASKEHTDEGTPVVRSVGVQERVEIRQERPQPEAEPPFGVSAVKVQPKPSRRESASFKTGWRTLRVIYFVLSFLCILVVLHPLWFDSLPYDIQSYTAFLLAQYFPSLYGGRRGLLFVHRRRRPSHDAFSDASSEGDSSEGDDEDIELPSVKELEQEFFNYTAGHVPSPAPLHDHTAEFNKEIIKVVDDVYVAVGYGLANSVILNGTDGLVVVDTMESTATMQAVWDDWLKLPNSDRPVKAIIYTHFHTDHIFGAAAVATPNVTEVHAYWLTYAEMSKVFTLTAGTTYRRSMRQFGVFVDPEDFMNAGIGPKLHYNNKEEIGTVMPTHIMQQERKTVQVAGLNLQLLHAPGESKDQIVVWLEDKKVLLGADNVYKSLPNIYAIRGTETRDCNDWIASLDLMRSLQAEYLVLGHTRPVYGKSEIASILVAYRDAIQFIHDQTVRYMNKGYYVNDIAHMVKLPSHLAEHPYLQPFYGTVPWAVRAIFTHYMGWYSGNPEDLAVMSTQEKAEFLLNLAGSVDDLMIRALESLRAGQLNWALELASAAHHVDPSSKHARLLRIIALRANAAAQTAATGRNWFLTAAMEVEGRAELKLSDYQKRQTLAKISLQQQFDLLPVRLIPEKARDLNCILQFRFTDVNENVCVHYRRGIAYLKWPCEGKPDVEVESTKSVWLEIVNKDRSAALAVARGDLKVKGSIVTLVRALLSVELDAD
;
A
#
# COMPACT_ATOMS: atom_id res chain seq x y z
N MET A 1 -12.03 -60.69 40.80
CA MET A 1 -11.17 -60.43 41.98
C MET A 1 -10.42 -59.13 41.71
N SER A 2 -10.28 -58.09 42.54
CA SER A 2 -10.89 -57.65 43.81
C SER A 2 -10.23 -56.29 44.16
N LYS A 3 -11.04 -55.27 44.43
CA LYS A 3 -10.85 -54.14 45.41
C LYS A 3 -9.73 -53.11 45.16
N ARG A 4 -10.00 -51.79 45.09
CA ARG A 4 -10.57 -50.79 46.05
C ARG A 4 -9.56 -50.20 47.06
N HIS A 5 -9.53 -48.85 47.07
CA HIS A 5 -9.70 -47.92 48.21
C HIS A 5 -8.55 -47.02 48.72
N GLU A 6 -8.74 -45.70 48.45
CA GLU A 6 -8.92 -44.55 49.37
C GLU A 6 -7.76 -43.97 50.23
N SER A 7 -7.42 -42.69 49.93
CA SER A 7 -7.56 -41.44 50.75
C SER A 7 -6.92 -41.36 52.17
N PRO A 8 -6.48 -40.18 52.71
CA PRO A 8 -7.33 -38.96 52.86
C PRO A 8 -6.66 -37.55 52.95
N SER A 9 -7.49 -36.49 52.80
CA SER A 9 -7.32 -35.10 53.34
C SER A 9 -7.99 -35.02 54.74
N PRO A 10 -8.23 -33.87 55.47
CA PRO A 10 -7.92 -32.44 55.28
C PRO A 10 -7.47 -31.67 56.58
N GLN A 11 -7.22 -30.34 56.54
CA GLN A 11 -7.79 -29.28 57.44
C GLN A 11 -6.98 -27.96 57.51
N ARG A 12 -7.68 -26.92 57.99
CA ARG A 12 -7.58 -25.45 57.81
C ARG A 12 -6.71 -24.68 58.85
N VAL A 13 -6.14 -23.55 58.39
CA VAL A 13 -6.05 -22.15 58.92
C VAL A 13 -5.86 -21.89 60.44
N PRO A 14 -4.97 -20.95 60.82
CA PRO A 14 -5.43 -19.67 61.41
C PRO A 14 -4.62 -18.41 60.98
N THR A 15 -5.32 -17.29 60.77
CA THR A 15 -4.87 -15.89 60.99
C THR A 15 -5.39 -15.44 62.38
N PRO A 16 -4.78 -14.46 63.13
CA PRO A 16 -4.80 -13.03 62.75
C PRO A 16 -3.65 -12.12 63.31
N GLY A 17 -3.57 -10.89 62.80
CA GLY A 17 -3.37 -9.71 63.67
C GLY A 17 -2.09 -8.86 63.55
N HIS A 18 -2.25 -7.73 62.84
CA HIS A 18 -1.74 -6.37 63.12
C HIS A 18 -0.26 -5.93 62.96
N SER A 19 -0.15 -4.94 62.05
CA SER A 19 0.55 -3.65 62.11
C SER A 19 2.08 -3.58 62.06
N SER A 20 2.58 -3.03 60.95
CA SER A 20 3.41 -1.81 60.99
C SER A 20 3.44 -1.15 59.62
N ALA A 21 3.13 0.14 59.61
CA ALA A 21 3.10 1.01 58.45
C ALA A 21 4.49 1.17 57.80
N PHE A 22 4.54 1.15 56.47
CA PHE A 22 5.53 1.89 55.70
C PHE A 22 4.83 2.61 54.54
N GLN A 23 5.11 3.91 54.45
CA GLN A 23 4.49 4.89 53.58
C GLN A 23 4.71 4.55 52.10
N ARG A 24 3.63 4.64 51.32
CA ARG A 24 3.67 4.70 49.85
C ARG A 24 4.07 6.11 49.41
N PRO A 25 4.95 6.30 48.40
CA PRO A 25 4.97 7.56 47.68
C PRO A 25 3.75 7.62 46.78
N ALA A 26 2.96 8.69 46.93
CA ALA A 26 1.91 9.06 46.00
C ALA A 26 2.53 9.44 44.66
N PHE A 27 2.26 8.67 43.61
CA PHE A 27 2.47 9.13 42.24
C PHE A 27 1.29 9.99 41.84
N SER A 28 1.55 11.30 41.89
CA SER A 28 0.74 12.35 41.28
C SER A 28 0.49 12.05 39.81
N SER A 29 -0.78 12.07 39.43
CA SER A 29 -1.25 12.07 38.05
C SER A 29 -0.79 13.35 37.33
N ALA A 30 0.32 13.28 36.61
CA ALA A 30 0.70 14.31 35.66
C ALA A 30 -0.19 14.16 34.41
N ARG A 31 -1.29 14.92 34.36
CA ARG A 31 -1.98 15.26 33.12
C ARG A 31 -1.03 16.11 32.27
N HIS A 32 -0.33 15.51 31.32
CA HIS A 32 0.25 16.25 30.21
C HIS A 32 -0.78 16.33 29.08
N ARG A 33 -1.21 17.56 28.80
CA ARG A 33 -1.95 17.93 27.58
C ARG A 33 -1.03 17.68 26.38
N PHE A 34 -1.35 16.70 25.56
CA PHE A 34 -1.00 16.70 24.15
C PHE A 34 -2.18 17.32 23.40
N ASP A 35 -2.11 18.64 23.24
CA ASP A 35 -3.06 19.42 22.46
C ASP A 35 -2.32 19.86 21.19
N SER A 36 -2.25 18.95 20.21
CA SER A 36 -1.81 19.25 18.83
C SER A 36 -2.19 18.20 17.79
N SER A 37 -2.79 17.06 18.17
CA SER A 37 -3.42 16.11 17.22
C SER A 37 -4.96 16.12 17.26
N ALA A 38 -5.57 16.70 18.30
CA ALA A 38 -7.01 16.84 18.40
C ALA A 38 -7.57 17.90 17.42
N SER A 39 -6.82 18.98 17.17
CA SER A 39 -7.23 20.06 16.26
C SER A 39 -7.29 19.64 14.80
N ASP A 40 -6.37 18.77 14.36
CA ASP A 40 -6.37 18.25 12.98
C ASP A 40 -7.47 17.18 12.79
N THR A 41 -7.78 16.43 13.85
CA THR A 41 -8.87 15.45 13.85
C THR A 41 -10.25 16.16 13.86
N GLU A 42 -10.43 17.22 14.64
CA GLU A 42 -11.65 18.03 14.62
C GLU A 42 -11.83 18.78 13.30
N ALA A 43 -10.77 19.32 12.69
CA ALA A 43 -10.85 19.99 11.40
C ALA A 43 -11.25 19.03 10.27
N HIS A 44 -10.70 17.81 10.26
CA HIS A 44 -11.05 16.78 9.28
C HIS A 44 -12.47 16.23 9.49
N VAL A 45 -12.90 16.06 10.74
CA VAL A 45 -14.28 15.69 11.10
C VAL A 45 -15.26 16.79 10.70
N GLN A 46 -14.91 18.06 10.89
CA GLN A 46 -15.73 19.20 10.47
C GLN A 46 -15.86 19.27 8.94
N ASP A 47 -14.79 19.01 8.18
CA ASP A 47 -14.85 18.96 6.71
C ASP A 47 -15.70 17.79 6.18
N ILE A 48 -15.61 16.62 6.82
CA ILE A 48 -16.49 15.48 6.52
C ILE A 48 -17.95 15.84 6.87
N GLN A 49 -18.22 16.45 8.02
CA GLN A 49 -19.55 16.90 8.42
C GLN A 49 -20.13 17.97 7.47
N LYS A 50 -19.29 18.89 6.97
CA LYS A 50 -19.69 19.93 6.00
C LYS A 50 -20.08 19.34 4.65
N ASN A 51 -19.35 18.32 4.21
CA ASN A 51 -19.64 17.60 2.98
C ASN A 51 -20.90 16.74 3.10
N PHE A 52 -21.16 16.12 4.26
CA PHE A 52 -22.38 15.35 4.52
C PHE A 52 -23.63 16.23 4.75
N GLY A 53 -23.49 17.38 5.42
CA GLY A 53 -24.59 18.33 5.62
C GLY A 53 -25.14 18.88 4.30
N ARG A 54 -24.27 19.02 3.27
CA ARG A 54 -24.68 19.36 1.91
C ARG A 54 -25.43 18.22 1.22
N MET A 55 -24.98 16.97 1.32
CA MET A 55 -25.66 15.83 0.69
C MET A 55 -27.06 15.54 1.27
N ASN A 56 -27.24 15.72 2.59
CA ASN A 56 -28.55 15.49 3.23
C ASN A 56 -29.56 16.62 2.99
N GLY A 57 -29.10 17.83 2.67
CA GLY A 57 -29.97 18.94 2.29
C GLY A 57 -30.67 18.71 0.93
N ASP A 58 -29.98 18.05 0.01
CA ASP A 58 -30.46 17.83 -1.37
C ASP A 58 -31.45 16.66 -1.51
N LEU A 59 -31.56 15.79 -0.50
CA LEU A 59 -32.58 14.73 -0.45
C LEU A 59 -33.93 15.20 0.11
N LYS A 60 -34.00 16.40 0.74
CA LYS A 60 -35.24 16.96 1.29
C LYS A 60 -35.94 17.98 0.39
N ASN A 61 -35.37 18.36 -0.76
CA ASN A 61 -35.92 19.35 -1.68
C ASN A 61 -36.36 18.75 -3.03
N ARG A 62 -37.10 17.63 -3.01
CA ARG A 62 -37.88 17.17 -4.15
C ARG A 62 -39.36 17.12 -3.80
N ASP A 63 -40.00 18.29 -3.78
CA ASP A 63 -41.46 18.37 -3.72
C ASP A 63 -42.07 18.11 -5.09
N VAL A 64 -42.83 17.01 -5.14
CA VAL A 64 -43.79 16.64 -6.18
C VAL A 64 -44.99 17.57 -6.06
N ARG A 65 -45.29 18.36 -7.11
CA ARG A 65 -46.53 19.15 -7.21
C ARG A 65 -47.73 18.27 -7.58
N PRO A 66 -48.89 18.41 -6.90
CA PRO A 66 -50.20 18.18 -7.50
C PRO A 66 -50.91 19.52 -7.83
N PRO A 67 -51.96 19.49 -8.68
CA PRO A 67 -52.49 20.71 -9.31
C PRO A 67 -53.48 21.48 -8.44
N ALA A 68 -53.73 22.72 -8.89
CA ALA A 68 -54.33 23.85 -8.20
C ALA A 68 -55.79 23.72 -7.72
N SER A 69 -56.09 24.43 -6.62
CA SER A 69 -57.37 25.15 -6.44
C SER A 69 -57.26 26.28 -5.39
N SER A 70 -57.51 27.50 -5.87
CA SER A 70 -58.18 28.66 -5.27
C SER A 70 -58.10 29.04 -3.77
N THR A 71 -58.03 30.37 -3.60
CA THR A 71 -58.61 31.26 -2.55
C THR A 71 -57.86 31.53 -1.22
N GLN A 72 -57.26 32.73 -1.18
CA GLN A 72 -57.70 33.90 -0.38
C GLN A 72 -57.00 34.27 0.96
N LYS A 73 -56.50 35.53 0.97
CA LYS A 73 -56.40 36.55 2.05
C LYS A 73 -55.34 36.48 3.18
N GLN A 74 -54.45 37.48 3.14
CA GLN A 74 -54.25 38.59 4.12
C GLN A 74 -53.90 38.28 5.60
N LEU A 75 -52.73 38.75 6.07
CA LEU A 75 -52.54 39.92 6.98
C LEU A 75 -51.20 39.89 7.76
N ASP A 76 -50.44 40.98 7.59
CA ASP A 76 -49.60 41.81 8.49
C ASP A 76 -49.20 41.34 9.90
N SER A 77 -47.93 41.61 10.27
CA SER A 77 -47.51 42.71 11.19
C SER A 77 -46.24 42.38 12.04
N ASP A 78 -45.15 43.07 11.73
CA ASP A 78 -44.49 44.11 12.55
C ASP A 78 -44.18 43.85 14.06
N LEU A 79 -42.88 43.94 14.44
CA LEU A 79 -42.28 45.03 15.25
C LEU A 79 -40.94 44.66 15.95
N ASP A 80 -39.92 45.43 15.57
CA ASP A 80 -39.00 46.26 16.38
C ASP A 80 -38.13 45.74 17.56
N SER A 81 -36.84 46.09 17.42
CA SER A 81 -35.80 46.33 18.45
C SER A 81 -36.02 47.73 19.10
N PRO A 82 -35.09 48.46 19.79
CA PRO A 82 -33.67 48.25 20.14
C PRO A 82 -33.21 48.82 21.53
N VAL A 83 -31.88 48.86 21.77
CA VAL A 83 -31.05 50.00 22.32
C VAL A 83 -29.97 49.61 23.37
N ALA A 84 -28.71 49.65 22.90
CA ALA A 84 -27.50 50.41 23.30
C ALA A 84 -27.01 50.68 24.76
N SER A 85 -25.67 50.47 24.92
CA SER A 85 -24.60 51.49 25.23
C SER A 85 -23.79 51.47 26.57
N LYS A 86 -22.45 51.38 26.37
CA LYS A 86 -21.30 52.23 26.83
C LYS A 86 -20.55 52.08 28.19
N GLU A 87 -19.21 51.92 28.02
CA GLU A 87 -18.02 52.61 28.60
C GLU A 87 -17.57 52.45 30.08
N HIS A 88 -16.28 52.12 30.34
CA HIS A 88 -15.17 53.02 30.77
C HIS A 88 -13.79 52.30 31.01
N THR A 89 -12.76 53.14 31.16
CA THR A 89 -11.25 53.06 31.13
C THR A 89 -10.58 52.32 32.33
N ASP A 90 -9.25 52.08 32.52
CA ASP A 90 -8.02 52.90 32.32
C ASP A 90 -6.67 52.13 32.57
N GLU A 91 -5.58 52.70 32.01
CA GLU A 91 -4.10 52.74 32.30
C GLU A 91 -3.21 51.65 32.98
N GLY A 92 -1.95 51.54 32.49
CA GLY A 92 -0.74 51.25 33.31
C GLY A 92 0.46 50.56 32.62
N THR A 93 1.51 51.30 32.25
CA THR A 93 2.86 50.77 31.82
C THR A 93 3.93 51.10 32.89
N PRO A 94 5.08 50.41 32.93
CA PRO A 94 6.33 51.14 32.69
C PRO A 94 7.42 50.40 31.88
N VAL A 95 8.36 51.23 31.41
CA VAL A 95 9.48 51.07 30.45
C VAL A 95 10.78 50.58 31.10
N VAL A 96 11.64 49.83 30.38
CA VAL A 96 13.12 49.97 30.41
C VAL A 96 13.73 49.66 29.02
N ARG A 97 14.69 50.53 28.62
CA ARG A 97 15.55 50.63 27.42
C ARG A 97 16.57 49.46 27.33
N SER A 98 17.25 49.10 26.22
CA SER A 98 18.11 49.96 25.39
C SER A 98 18.66 49.27 24.12
N VAL A 99 18.59 49.99 23.00
CA VAL A 99 19.65 50.39 22.02
C VAL A 99 20.44 49.32 21.23
N GLY A 100 20.42 49.47 19.89
CA GLY A 100 21.49 48.99 18.98
C GLY A 100 21.22 49.06 17.47
N VAL A 101 21.10 50.28 16.89
CA VAL A 101 21.64 50.78 15.58
C VAL A 101 21.55 49.85 14.34
N GLN A 102 20.63 50.08 13.38
CA GLN A 102 20.73 50.92 12.16
C GLN A 102 21.92 50.68 11.21
N GLU A 103 21.64 50.22 9.99
CA GLU A 103 22.05 50.97 8.77
C GLU A 103 21.18 50.61 7.56
N ARG A 104 20.86 51.65 6.78
CA ARG A 104 19.98 51.70 5.60
C ARG A 104 20.81 52.35 4.49
N VAL A 105 20.82 51.80 3.28
CA VAL A 105 21.18 52.57 2.08
C VAL A 105 20.26 52.14 0.92
N GLU A 106 19.41 53.08 0.48
CA GLU A 106 18.82 53.14 -0.86
C GLU A 106 19.59 54.20 -1.67
N ILE A 107 19.67 54.06 -3.00
CA ILE A 107 19.27 55.07 -4.02
C ILE A 107 19.67 54.65 -5.47
N ARG A 108 18.63 54.61 -6.33
CA ARG A 108 18.44 54.89 -7.78
C ARG A 108 19.52 54.79 -8.89
N GLN A 109 19.08 54.12 -9.98
CA GLN A 109 18.93 54.50 -11.42
C GLN A 109 20.02 55.30 -12.17
N GLU A 110 20.44 54.80 -13.36
CA GLU A 110 20.15 55.37 -14.71
C GLU A 110 20.75 54.55 -15.88
N ARG A 111 20.12 54.63 -17.07
CA ARG A 111 20.52 54.12 -18.41
C ARG A 111 20.86 55.32 -19.32
N PRO A 112 21.57 55.11 -20.45
CA PRO A 112 20.90 55.26 -21.77
C PRO A 112 21.42 54.33 -22.91
N GLN A 113 20.60 54.26 -23.99
CA GLN A 113 20.81 53.69 -25.35
C GLN A 113 21.28 54.81 -26.34
N PRO A 114 21.33 54.76 -27.73
CA PRO A 114 20.64 53.89 -28.73
C PRO A 114 21.35 53.65 -30.13
N GLU A 115 20.57 53.15 -31.12
CA GLU A 115 20.59 53.32 -32.62
C GLU A 115 20.66 52.00 -33.45
N ALA A 116 19.95 51.76 -34.56
CA ALA A 116 18.89 52.43 -35.34
C ALA A 116 18.26 51.44 -36.39
N GLU A 117 17.01 51.66 -36.81
CA GLU A 117 16.38 51.17 -38.07
C GLU A 117 16.35 52.34 -39.11
N PRO A 118 15.63 52.40 -40.28
CA PRO A 118 14.68 51.49 -40.99
C PRO A 118 14.86 51.57 -42.56
N PRO A 119 13.89 51.50 -43.53
CA PRO A 119 12.44 51.18 -43.48
C PRO A 119 11.73 50.52 -44.73
N PHE A 120 10.40 50.28 -44.55
CA PHE A 120 9.22 50.29 -45.49
C PHE A 120 9.11 49.24 -46.62
N GLY A 121 7.94 48.67 -46.99
CA GLY A 121 6.54 48.81 -46.58
C GLY A 121 5.56 48.15 -47.60
N VAL A 122 4.43 47.60 -47.10
CA VAL A 122 3.01 47.67 -47.59
C VAL A 122 2.71 47.32 -49.09
N SER A 123 1.79 46.43 -49.52
CA SER A 123 0.34 46.36 -49.24
C SER A 123 -0.37 45.14 -49.89
N ALA A 124 -1.35 44.57 -49.18
CA ALA A 124 -2.74 44.15 -49.54
C ALA A 124 -3.07 43.55 -50.95
N VAL A 125 -3.95 42.54 -51.13
CA VAL A 125 -5.43 42.56 -51.00
C VAL A 125 -6.08 41.19 -51.36
N LYS A 126 -7.03 40.73 -50.53
CA LYS A 126 -8.34 40.00 -50.71
C LYS A 126 -8.59 38.76 -51.63
N VAL A 127 -9.35 37.84 -51.00
CA VAL A 127 -10.62 37.15 -51.42
C VAL A 127 -10.56 35.73 -52.03
N GLN A 128 -11.25 34.80 -51.34
CA GLN A 128 -11.70 33.44 -51.70
C GLN A 128 -12.81 33.46 -52.78
N PRO A 129 -13.13 32.39 -53.59
CA PRO A 129 -13.47 31.03 -53.11
C PRO A 129 -13.19 29.80 -54.03
N LYS A 130 -13.46 28.60 -53.47
CA LYS A 130 -13.62 27.21 -54.02
C LYS A 130 -14.23 27.11 -55.45
N PRO A 131 -14.21 25.94 -56.19
CA PRO A 131 -14.20 24.54 -55.72
C PRO A 131 -13.46 23.46 -56.58
N SER A 132 -13.51 22.19 -56.10
CA SER A 132 -13.51 20.92 -56.88
C SER A 132 -12.14 20.43 -57.40
N ARG A 133 -11.80 19.15 -57.63
CA ARG A 133 -12.25 17.78 -57.27
C ARG A 133 -11.20 16.85 -57.94
N ARG A 134 -10.65 15.84 -57.25
CA ARG A 134 -9.90 14.66 -57.81
C ARG A 134 -8.64 15.00 -58.65
N GLU A 135 -7.60 14.19 -58.84
CA GLU A 135 -7.20 12.82 -58.51
C GLU A 135 -5.65 12.76 -58.69
N SER A 136 -5.04 11.79 -58.01
CA SER A 136 -3.69 11.22 -58.13
C SER A 136 -2.71 11.70 -59.22
N ALA A 137 -1.48 12.03 -58.80
CA ALA A 137 -0.26 11.72 -59.54
C ALA A 137 0.93 11.54 -58.57
N SER A 138 1.63 10.41 -58.67
CA SER A 138 2.74 10.01 -57.82
C SER A 138 4.02 10.82 -58.09
N PHE A 139 4.68 11.30 -57.04
CA PHE A 139 6.07 11.80 -57.12
C PHE A 139 7.05 10.68 -56.78
N LYS A 140 7.69 10.11 -57.82
CA LYS A 140 8.91 9.30 -57.70
C LYS A 140 10.13 10.19 -58.00
N THR A 141 10.74 10.74 -56.95
CA THR A 141 12.10 11.33 -56.93
C THR A 141 12.46 11.57 -55.46
N GLY A 142 13.56 11.12 -54.86
CA GLY A 142 14.65 10.25 -55.30
C GLY A 142 15.39 9.73 -54.05
N TRP A 143 15.12 8.47 -53.67
CA TRP A 143 15.84 7.77 -52.58
C TRP A 143 17.36 7.63 -52.85
N ARG A 144 17.78 7.75 -54.12
CA ARG A 144 19.19 7.76 -54.51
C ARG A 144 19.91 9.04 -54.06
N THR A 145 19.27 10.21 -54.12
CA THR A 145 19.87 11.49 -53.73
C THR A 145 20.04 11.58 -52.22
N LEU A 146 19.05 11.08 -51.45
CA LEU A 146 19.13 10.98 -50.00
C LEU A 146 20.21 10.00 -49.52
N ARG A 147 20.41 8.86 -50.21
CA ARG A 147 21.50 7.93 -49.90
C ARG A 147 22.89 8.52 -50.13
N VAL A 148 23.07 9.29 -51.21
CA VAL A 148 24.37 9.96 -51.49
C VAL A 148 24.66 11.03 -50.44
N ILE A 149 23.66 11.84 -50.06
CA ILE A 149 23.82 12.86 -48.99
C ILE A 149 24.17 12.19 -47.65
N TYR A 150 23.49 11.10 -47.30
CA TYR A 150 23.77 10.37 -46.06
C TYR A 150 25.18 9.74 -46.06
N PHE A 151 25.63 9.19 -47.19
CA PHE A 151 26.97 8.62 -47.31
C PHE A 151 28.06 9.70 -47.23
N VAL A 152 27.86 10.84 -47.90
CA VAL A 152 28.82 11.97 -47.88
C VAL A 152 28.90 12.60 -46.49
N LEU A 153 27.77 12.79 -45.81
CA LEU A 153 27.74 13.30 -44.43
C LEU A 153 28.37 12.33 -43.44
N SER A 154 28.15 11.02 -43.60
CA SER A 154 28.76 10.00 -42.76
C SER A 154 30.28 9.96 -42.95
N PHE A 155 30.75 10.09 -44.19
CA PHE A 155 32.19 10.13 -44.50
C PHE A 155 32.87 11.41 -44.01
N LEU A 156 32.19 12.56 -44.09
CA LEU A 156 32.67 13.83 -43.51
C LEU A 156 32.72 13.76 -41.98
N CYS A 157 31.74 13.14 -41.32
CA CYS A 157 31.78 12.96 -39.87
C CYS A 157 32.94 12.05 -39.44
N ILE A 158 33.21 10.99 -40.20
CA ILE A 158 34.37 10.11 -39.96
C ILE A 158 35.70 10.86 -40.15
N LEU A 159 35.81 11.72 -41.16
CA LEU A 159 37.01 12.54 -41.39
C LEU A 159 37.26 13.59 -40.29
N VAL A 160 36.21 14.23 -39.78
CA VAL A 160 36.32 15.21 -38.69
C VAL A 160 36.71 14.54 -37.37
N VAL A 161 36.22 13.31 -37.14
CA VAL A 161 36.47 12.55 -35.92
C VAL A 161 37.84 11.86 -35.90
N LEU A 162 38.39 11.50 -37.07
CA LEU A 162 39.68 10.81 -37.18
C LEU A 162 40.88 11.74 -37.40
N HIS A 163 40.68 13.05 -37.58
CA HIS A 163 41.79 14.01 -37.72
C HIS A 163 42.22 14.57 -36.35
N PRO A 164 43.45 14.31 -35.87
CA PRO A 164 43.87 14.61 -34.50
C PRO A 164 43.68 16.08 -34.08
N LEU A 165 43.98 17.02 -34.97
CA LEU A 165 43.86 18.46 -34.70
C LEU A 165 42.42 18.97 -34.52
N TRP A 166 41.42 18.22 -35.00
CA TRP A 166 40.01 18.61 -34.91
C TRP A 166 39.31 17.92 -33.73
N PHE A 167 39.76 16.72 -33.36
CA PHE A 167 39.28 16.04 -32.17
C PHE A 167 39.65 16.82 -30.89
N ASP A 168 40.89 17.33 -30.81
CA ASP A 168 41.38 18.07 -29.64
C ASP A 168 40.71 19.44 -29.44
N SER A 169 39.98 19.95 -30.46
CA SER A 169 39.23 21.22 -30.35
C SER A 169 37.74 21.04 -29.98
N LEU A 170 37.28 19.80 -29.80
CA LEU A 170 35.91 19.50 -29.33
C LEU A 170 35.80 19.65 -27.80
N PRO A 171 34.61 19.99 -27.27
CA PRO A 171 34.34 19.91 -25.84
C PRO A 171 34.59 18.50 -25.27
N TYR A 172 35.07 18.43 -24.03
CA TYR A 172 35.50 17.18 -23.38
C TYR A 172 34.41 16.09 -23.35
N ASP A 173 33.15 16.48 -23.18
CA ASP A 173 32.03 15.54 -23.13
C ASP A 173 31.78 14.88 -24.50
N ILE A 174 32.00 15.64 -25.59
CA ILE A 174 31.89 15.16 -26.96
C ILE A 174 33.09 14.26 -27.30
N GLN A 175 34.30 14.61 -26.85
CA GLN A 175 35.48 13.75 -27.00
C GLN A 175 35.27 12.40 -26.31
N SER A 176 34.74 12.41 -25.08
CA SER A 176 34.50 11.21 -24.28
C SER A 176 33.44 10.31 -24.92
N TYR A 177 32.33 10.88 -25.37
CA TYR A 177 31.27 10.13 -26.05
C TYR A 177 31.73 9.58 -27.42
N THR A 178 32.52 10.36 -28.16
CA THR A 178 33.04 9.94 -29.46
C THR A 178 34.10 8.85 -29.31
N ALA A 179 34.99 8.95 -28.30
CA ALA A 179 35.98 7.91 -28.01
C ALA A 179 35.32 6.58 -27.59
N PHE A 180 34.23 6.65 -26.82
CA PHE A 180 33.42 5.48 -26.46
C PHE A 180 32.81 4.81 -27.70
N LEU A 181 32.19 5.59 -28.60
CA LEU A 181 31.62 5.06 -29.83
C LEU A 181 32.68 4.49 -30.78
N LEU A 182 33.83 5.17 -30.95
CA LEU A 182 34.91 4.68 -31.81
C LEU A 182 35.51 3.37 -31.29
N ALA A 183 35.66 3.21 -29.96
CA ALA A 183 36.12 1.96 -29.37
C ALA A 183 35.11 0.81 -29.55
N GLN A 184 33.81 1.13 -29.61
CA GLN A 184 32.75 0.15 -29.81
C GLN A 184 32.63 -0.30 -31.28
N TYR A 185 32.79 0.62 -32.24
CA TYR A 185 32.58 0.33 -33.66
C TYR A 185 33.86 0.06 -34.47
N PHE A 186 35.04 0.48 -33.97
CA PHE A 186 36.34 0.26 -34.62
C PHE A 186 37.41 -0.26 -33.63
N PRO A 187 37.16 -1.40 -32.96
CA PRO A 187 38.03 -1.91 -31.88
C PRO A 187 39.47 -2.21 -32.33
N SER A 188 39.68 -2.56 -33.61
CA SER A 188 41.01 -2.86 -34.17
C SER A 188 41.93 -1.63 -34.34
N LEU A 189 41.36 -0.42 -34.44
CA LEU A 189 42.13 0.83 -34.61
C LEU A 189 42.48 1.49 -33.26
N TYR A 190 41.69 1.23 -32.20
CA TYR A 190 41.77 1.96 -30.92
C TYR A 190 41.92 1.08 -29.67
N GLY A 191 41.99 -0.25 -29.80
CA GLY A 191 42.20 -1.17 -28.68
C GLY A 191 43.51 -0.98 -27.89
N GLY A 192 44.46 -0.20 -28.40
CA GLY A 192 45.79 0.01 -27.80
C GLY A 192 45.94 1.23 -26.87
N ARG A 193 44.89 2.04 -26.62
CA ARG A 193 44.98 3.24 -25.76
C ARG A 193 44.13 3.17 -24.48
N ARG A 194 43.90 1.97 -23.92
CA ARG A 194 43.49 1.81 -22.52
C ARG A 194 44.71 1.90 -21.61
N GLY A 195 45.20 3.11 -21.36
CA GLY A 195 46.42 3.27 -20.57
C GLY A 195 46.81 4.72 -20.32
N LEU A 196 45.90 5.54 -19.79
CA LEU A 196 46.24 6.84 -19.19
C LEU A 196 45.05 7.34 -18.36
N LEU A 197 44.78 6.66 -17.24
CA LEU A 197 44.15 7.16 -16.01
C LEU A 197 43.92 5.92 -15.12
N PHE A 198 44.34 6.00 -13.86
CA PHE A 198 44.52 4.92 -12.87
C PHE A 198 45.86 4.16 -12.94
N VAL A 199 46.88 4.78 -12.33
CA VAL A 199 48.15 4.14 -11.95
C VAL A 199 47.87 3.08 -10.88
N HIS A 200 47.88 1.81 -11.28
CA HIS A 200 47.94 0.66 -10.37
C HIS A 200 49.39 0.48 -9.90
N ARG A 201 49.69 0.81 -8.64
CA ARG A 201 50.99 0.51 -8.03
C ARG A 201 50.95 -0.88 -7.40
N ARG A 202 51.10 -1.93 -8.21
CA ARG A 202 51.42 -3.28 -7.71
C ARG A 202 52.86 -3.26 -7.16
N ARG A 203 53.03 -3.35 -5.84
CA ARG A 203 54.28 -3.80 -5.22
C ARG A 203 54.10 -5.25 -4.78
N ARG A 204 54.89 -6.16 -5.36
CA ARG A 204 55.15 -7.48 -4.79
C ARG A 204 55.94 -7.29 -3.48
N PRO A 205 55.59 -7.96 -2.36
CA PRO A 205 56.51 -8.09 -1.25
C PRO A 205 57.54 -9.18 -1.57
N SER A 206 58.81 -8.85 -1.38
CA SER A 206 59.93 -9.79 -1.33
C SER A 206 59.89 -10.58 -0.03
N HIS A 207 60.08 -11.90 -0.11
CA HIS A 207 60.53 -12.73 0.99
C HIS A 207 61.89 -12.23 1.50
N ASP A 208 62.01 -11.97 2.80
CA ASP A 208 62.99 -12.61 3.70
C ASP A 208 62.96 -12.02 5.12
N ALA A 209 63.24 -12.91 6.08
CA ALA A 209 63.47 -12.73 7.53
C ALA A 209 62.23 -12.64 8.45
N PHE A 210 61.82 -13.77 9.05
CA PHE A 210 62.29 -14.18 10.38
C PHE A 210 61.87 -15.62 10.68
N SER A 211 62.79 -16.36 11.26
CA SER A 211 62.77 -17.79 11.58
C SER A 211 62.03 -18.15 12.87
N ASP A 212 61.60 -19.42 12.90
CA ASP A 212 61.37 -20.31 14.05
C ASP A 212 60.15 -20.12 14.97
N ALA A 213 59.14 -20.95 14.73
CA ALA A 213 58.64 -21.89 15.74
C ALA A 213 58.01 -23.12 15.06
N SER A 214 58.63 -24.27 15.30
CA SER A 214 58.27 -25.59 14.81
C SER A 214 56.97 -26.14 15.41
N SER A 215 56.05 -26.63 14.58
CA SER A 215 55.27 -27.83 14.89
C SER A 215 54.84 -28.50 13.59
N GLU A 216 55.37 -29.70 13.37
CA GLU A 216 54.99 -30.62 12.30
C GLU A 216 53.48 -30.88 12.32
N GLY A 217 52.85 -30.72 11.16
CA GLY A 217 51.44 -30.98 10.93
C GLY A 217 51.21 -31.12 9.43
N ASP A 218 51.39 -32.36 8.96
CA ASP A 218 50.94 -32.96 7.70
C ASP A 218 50.16 -32.03 6.75
N SER A 219 50.87 -31.44 5.77
CA SER A 219 50.25 -30.74 4.65
C SER A 219 49.93 -31.76 3.57
N SER A 220 48.72 -32.33 3.62
CA SER A 220 48.07 -32.78 2.40
C SER A 220 47.84 -31.54 1.53
N GLU A 221 48.65 -31.37 0.48
CA GLU A 221 48.31 -30.54 -0.67
C GLU A 221 46.94 -31.03 -1.17
N GLY A 222 45.89 -30.32 -0.80
CA GLY A 222 44.58 -30.51 -1.39
C GLY A 222 44.63 -29.92 -2.78
N ASP A 223 44.44 -30.77 -3.78
CA ASP A 223 44.12 -30.35 -5.13
C ASP A 223 42.96 -29.34 -5.06
N ASP A 224 43.20 -28.08 -5.42
CA ASP A 224 42.13 -27.13 -5.77
C ASP A 224 41.47 -27.68 -7.04
N GLU A 225 40.55 -28.63 -6.91
CA GLU A 225 39.65 -29.00 -7.99
C GLU A 225 38.88 -27.73 -8.36
N ASP A 226 39.11 -27.21 -9.58
CA ASP A 226 38.28 -26.16 -10.16
C ASP A 226 36.81 -26.65 -10.14
N ILE A 227 36.03 -26.18 -9.16
CA ILE A 227 34.61 -26.54 -9.03
C ILE A 227 33.88 -25.92 -10.22
N GLU A 228 33.67 -26.69 -11.28
CA GLU A 228 32.94 -26.24 -12.45
C GLU A 228 31.44 -26.09 -12.12
N LEU A 229 30.81 -25.01 -12.59
CA LEU A 229 29.39 -24.78 -12.38
C LEU A 229 28.58 -25.88 -13.11
N PRO A 230 27.68 -26.62 -12.42
CA PRO A 230 26.88 -27.65 -13.07
C PRO A 230 26.01 -27.06 -14.18
N SER A 231 25.75 -27.85 -15.21
CA SER A 231 24.85 -27.46 -16.29
C SER A 231 23.44 -27.18 -15.76
N VAL A 232 22.68 -26.34 -16.46
CA VAL A 232 21.24 -26.09 -16.17
C VAL A 232 20.46 -27.38 -15.92
N LYS A 233 20.70 -28.42 -16.72
CA LYS A 233 20.00 -29.71 -16.60
C LYS A 233 20.37 -30.46 -15.31
N GLU A 234 21.64 -30.41 -14.92
CA GLU A 234 22.10 -31.00 -13.66
C GLU A 234 21.51 -30.26 -12.46
N LEU A 235 21.45 -28.92 -12.49
CA LEU A 235 20.78 -28.13 -11.46
C LEU A 235 19.28 -28.44 -11.38
N GLU A 236 18.60 -28.56 -12.53
CA GLU A 236 17.19 -28.96 -12.58
C GLU A 236 16.96 -30.35 -11.98
N GLN A 237 17.88 -31.28 -12.20
CA GLN A 237 17.80 -32.64 -11.66
C GLN A 237 18.12 -32.69 -10.17
N GLU A 238 19.15 -31.98 -9.71
CA GLU A 238 19.54 -31.90 -8.30
C GLU A 238 18.43 -31.24 -7.46
N PHE A 239 17.87 -30.14 -7.97
CA PHE A 239 16.82 -29.36 -7.30
C PHE A 239 15.44 -29.60 -7.89
N PHE A 240 15.16 -30.84 -8.31
CA PHE A 240 13.90 -31.22 -8.97
C PHE A 240 12.64 -30.75 -8.21
N ASN A 241 12.65 -30.87 -6.88
CA ASN A 241 11.55 -30.42 -6.00
C ASN A 241 11.28 -28.90 -6.04
N TYR A 242 12.18 -28.11 -6.63
CA TYR A 242 12.06 -26.67 -6.79
C TYR A 242 11.95 -26.25 -8.26
N THR A 243 11.99 -27.17 -9.21
CA THR A 243 11.95 -26.88 -10.65
C THR A 243 10.76 -27.53 -11.36
N ALA A 244 10.26 -28.66 -10.87
CA ALA A 244 9.18 -29.43 -11.48
C ALA A 244 7.77 -29.07 -10.99
N GLY A 245 7.63 -28.02 -10.17
CA GLY A 245 6.41 -27.76 -9.40
C GLY A 245 6.28 -28.69 -8.18
N HIS A 246 5.19 -28.58 -7.43
CA HIS A 246 4.99 -29.27 -6.14
C HIS A 246 6.07 -28.94 -5.11
N VAL A 247 6.37 -27.64 -4.97
CA VAL A 247 7.33 -27.13 -4.00
C VAL A 247 6.93 -27.63 -2.61
N PRO A 248 7.81 -28.35 -1.88
CA PRO A 248 7.49 -28.91 -0.58
C PRO A 248 6.91 -27.85 0.36
N SER A 249 6.01 -28.23 1.26
CA SER A 249 5.39 -27.32 2.24
C SER A 249 5.52 -27.87 3.66
N PRO A 250 5.58 -27.02 4.69
CA PRO A 250 5.57 -27.49 6.07
C PRO A 250 4.25 -28.18 6.42
N ALA A 251 4.31 -29.37 7.01
CA ALA A 251 3.12 -30.15 7.38
C ALA A 251 2.10 -29.34 8.24
N PRO A 252 2.51 -28.53 9.23
CA PRO A 252 1.55 -27.71 9.99
C PRO A 252 0.73 -26.74 9.12
N LEU A 253 1.34 -26.15 8.08
CA LEU A 253 0.63 -25.24 7.17
C LEU A 253 -0.36 -26.00 6.28
N HIS A 254 0.01 -27.20 5.86
CA HIS A 254 -0.89 -28.07 5.10
C HIS A 254 -2.11 -28.45 5.96
N ASP A 255 -1.89 -28.92 7.19
CA ASP A 255 -2.96 -29.32 8.12
C ASP A 255 -3.90 -28.17 8.47
N HIS A 256 -3.36 -26.95 8.54
CA HIS A 256 -4.14 -25.72 8.78
C HIS A 256 -5.21 -25.46 7.70
N THR A 257 -5.05 -26.01 6.49
CA THR A 257 -6.04 -25.90 5.41
C THR A 257 -7.43 -26.43 5.81
N ALA A 258 -7.50 -27.37 6.74
CA ALA A 258 -8.76 -27.92 7.25
C ALA A 258 -9.66 -26.88 7.93
N GLU A 259 -9.09 -25.76 8.41
CA GLU A 259 -9.86 -24.63 8.96
C GLU A 259 -10.77 -23.98 7.92
N PHE A 260 -10.44 -24.13 6.63
CA PHE A 260 -11.09 -23.42 5.52
C PHE A 260 -12.08 -24.28 4.73
N ASN A 261 -12.50 -25.42 5.28
CA ASN A 261 -13.55 -26.23 4.66
C ASN A 261 -14.84 -25.42 4.56
N LYS A 262 -15.34 -25.31 3.32
CA LYS A 262 -16.51 -24.52 2.95
C LYS A 262 -17.78 -24.98 3.68
N GLU A 263 -18.39 -24.12 4.49
CA GLU A 263 -19.56 -24.45 5.30
C GLU A 263 -20.33 -23.20 5.76
N ILE A 264 -21.67 -23.26 5.82
CA ILE A 264 -22.47 -22.31 6.61
C ILE A 264 -22.75 -22.94 7.97
N ILE A 265 -22.05 -22.47 8.99
CA ILE A 265 -22.12 -22.99 10.34
C ILE A 265 -23.19 -22.23 11.12
N LYS A 266 -24.18 -22.95 11.66
CA LYS A 266 -25.09 -22.41 12.67
C LYS A 266 -24.35 -22.36 14.01
N VAL A 267 -24.04 -21.17 14.49
CA VAL A 267 -23.30 -20.96 15.76
C VAL A 267 -24.25 -21.15 16.94
N VAL A 268 -25.35 -20.41 16.92
CA VAL A 268 -26.50 -20.53 17.81
C VAL A 268 -27.76 -20.24 17.00
N ASP A 269 -28.94 -20.33 17.60
CA ASP A 269 -30.17 -19.86 16.94
C ASP A 269 -29.99 -18.43 16.43
N ASP A 270 -30.36 -18.23 15.17
CA ASP A 270 -30.31 -16.97 14.44
C ASP A 270 -28.91 -16.39 14.15
N VAL A 271 -27.83 -17.12 14.44
CA VAL A 271 -26.45 -16.67 14.13
C VAL A 271 -25.75 -17.72 13.29
N TYR A 272 -25.40 -17.34 12.07
CA TYR A 272 -24.73 -18.19 11.10
C TYR A 272 -23.44 -17.53 10.62
N VAL A 273 -22.42 -18.34 10.32
CA VAL A 273 -21.17 -17.86 9.69
C VAL A 273 -20.83 -18.73 8.49
N ALA A 274 -20.60 -18.09 7.35
CA ALA A 274 -20.11 -18.73 6.15
C ALA A 274 -18.57 -18.73 6.18
N VAL A 275 -17.97 -19.91 6.28
CA VAL A 275 -16.53 -20.15 6.35
C VAL A 275 -16.04 -20.82 5.09
N GLY A 276 -14.85 -20.47 4.61
CA GLY A 276 -14.20 -21.19 3.50
C GLY A 276 -14.71 -20.85 2.10
N TYR A 277 -15.51 -19.78 1.95
CA TYR A 277 -15.99 -19.29 0.66
C TYR A 277 -14.99 -18.37 -0.03
N GLY A 278 -14.22 -17.62 0.75
CA GLY A 278 -13.16 -16.72 0.31
C GLY A 278 -12.23 -16.41 1.47
N LEU A 279 -11.41 -15.37 1.34
CA LEU A 279 -10.38 -15.05 2.34
C LEU A 279 -10.99 -14.81 3.73
N ALA A 280 -12.06 -14.01 3.79
CA ALA A 280 -12.83 -13.72 5.00
C ALA A 280 -14.06 -14.62 5.14
N ASN A 281 -14.66 -14.56 6.33
CA ASN A 281 -15.97 -15.09 6.63
C ASN A 281 -17.04 -13.99 6.44
N SER A 282 -18.29 -14.41 6.25
CA SER A 282 -19.46 -13.52 6.34
C SER A 282 -20.42 -14.08 7.38
N VAL A 283 -20.92 -13.22 8.27
CA VAL A 283 -21.87 -13.60 9.31
C VAL A 283 -23.27 -13.17 8.91
N ILE A 284 -24.24 -14.07 9.02
CA ILE A 284 -25.65 -13.80 8.75
C ILE A 284 -26.43 -13.93 10.07
N LEU A 285 -27.01 -12.82 10.50
CA LEU A 285 -27.89 -12.75 11.66
C LEU A 285 -29.34 -12.78 11.20
N ASN A 286 -30.07 -13.82 11.61
CA ASN A 286 -31.43 -14.08 11.16
C ASN A 286 -32.47 -13.42 12.10
N GLY A 287 -32.76 -12.15 11.84
CA GLY A 287 -33.72 -11.38 12.62
C GLY A 287 -35.19 -11.77 12.39
N THR A 288 -36.10 -11.10 13.09
CA THR A 288 -37.54 -11.43 13.06
C THR A 288 -38.22 -11.02 11.75
N ASP A 289 -37.84 -9.88 11.17
CA ASP A 289 -38.44 -9.27 9.97
C ASP A 289 -37.39 -8.95 8.88
N GLY A 290 -36.18 -9.49 9.01
CA GLY A 290 -35.07 -9.23 8.10
C GLY A 290 -33.76 -9.91 8.50
N LEU A 291 -32.73 -9.67 7.71
CA LEU A 291 -31.37 -10.16 7.94
C LEU A 291 -30.40 -9.01 8.21
N VAL A 292 -29.39 -9.28 9.02
CA VAL A 292 -28.19 -8.44 9.15
C VAL A 292 -27.00 -9.24 8.68
N VAL A 293 -26.25 -8.72 7.72
CA VAL A 293 -25.01 -9.32 7.23
C VAL A 293 -23.83 -8.57 7.84
N VAL A 294 -22.90 -9.27 8.48
CA VAL A 294 -21.66 -8.67 8.99
C VAL A 294 -20.52 -9.15 8.12
N ASP A 295 -19.89 -8.20 7.44
CA ASP A 295 -18.91 -8.39 6.37
C ASP A 295 -19.42 -9.18 5.16
N THR A 296 -18.87 -8.87 3.99
CA THR A 296 -19.50 -9.16 2.69
C THR A 296 -18.53 -9.75 1.66
N MET A 297 -17.46 -10.42 2.10
CA MET A 297 -16.48 -11.09 1.24
C MET A 297 -15.70 -10.13 0.30
N GLU A 298 -14.72 -10.69 -0.42
CA GLU A 298 -13.79 -9.95 -1.30
C GLU A 298 -14.33 -9.60 -2.69
N SER A 299 -15.51 -10.11 -3.08
CA SER A 299 -16.13 -9.82 -4.36
C SER A 299 -17.62 -10.11 -4.35
N THR A 300 -18.36 -9.53 -5.30
CA THR A 300 -19.79 -9.85 -5.48
C THR A 300 -20.01 -11.33 -5.78
N ALA A 301 -19.13 -11.97 -6.57
CA ALA A 301 -19.27 -13.39 -6.89
C ALA A 301 -19.09 -14.28 -5.65
N THR A 302 -18.12 -13.95 -4.78
CA THR A 302 -17.87 -14.70 -3.55
C THR A 302 -19.04 -14.55 -2.58
N MET A 303 -19.55 -13.33 -2.41
CA MET A 303 -20.75 -13.08 -1.60
C MET A 303 -22.00 -13.73 -2.20
N GLN A 304 -22.14 -13.76 -3.52
CA GLN A 304 -23.23 -14.47 -4.18
C GLN A 304 -23.18 -15.97 -3.90
N ALA A 305 -21.99 -16.58 -3.92
CA ALA A 305 -21.85 -17.99 -3.59
C ALA A 305 -22.28 -18.30 -2.14
N VAL A 306 -21.97 -17.40 -1.20
CA VAL A 306 -22.50 -17.47 0.18
C VAL A 306 -24.01 -17.39 0.18
N TRP A 307 -24.56 -16.40 -0.54
CA TRP A 307 -25.99 -16.14 -0.59
C TRP A 307 -26.77 -17.32 -1.19
N ASP A 308 -26.25 -17.93 -2.25
CA ASP A 308 -26.86 -19.10 -2.90
C ASP A 308 -26.94 -20.32 -1.97
N ASP A 309 -25.92 -20.52 -1.13
CA ASP A 309 -25.93 -21.59 -0.13
C ASP A 309 -26.81 -21.23 1.08
N TRP A 310 -26.87 -19.95 1.47
CA TRP A 310 -27.76 -19.45 2.53
C TRP A 310 -29.23 -19.69 2.19
N LEU A 311 -29.64 -19.38 0.95
CA LEU A 311 -31.03 -19.54 0.48
C LEU A 311 -31.52 -20.99 0.46
N LYS A 312 -30.63 -21.98 0.65
CA LYS A 312 -31.00 -23.40 0.80
C LYS A 312 -31.44 -23.74 2.23
N LEU A 313 -31.17 -22.88 3.21
CA LEU A 313 -31.52 -23.07 4.61
C LEU A 313 -32.97 -22.63 4.87
N PRO A 314 -33.65 -23.17 5.90
CA PRO A 314 -35.01 -22.74 6.26
C PRO A 314 -35.02 -21.31 6.80
N ASN A 315 -36.09 -20.55 6.48
CA ASN A 315 -36.29 -19.16 6.89
C ASN A 315 -35.14 -18.21 6.46
N SER A 316 -34.58 -18.46 5.28
CA SER A 316 -33.44 -17.71 4.70
C SER A 316 -33.86 -16.60 3.73
N ASP A 317 -35.13 -16.57 3.29
CA ASP A 317 -35.66 -15.70 2.22
C ASP A 317 -36.06 -14.29 2.69
N ARG A 318 -35.51 -13.84 3.83
CA ARG A 318 -35.81 -12.54 4.42
C ARG A 318 -34.98 -11.42 3.76
N PRO A 319 -35.51 -10.18 3.69
CA PRO A 319 -34.77 -9.06 3.13
C PRO A 319 -33.58 -8.67 4.01
N VAL A 320 -32.44 -8.30 3.40
CA VAL A 320 -31.29 -7.74 4.11
C VAL A 320 -31.60 -6.30 4.52
N LYS A 321 -31.81 -6.09 5.81
CA LYS A 321 -32.12 -4.79 6.41
C LYS A 321 -30.88 -3.99 6.75
N ALA A 322 -29.79 -4.68 7.12
CA ALA A 322 -28.52 -4.03 7.39
C ALA A 322 -27.32 -4.86 6.93
N ILE A 323 -26.26 -4.14 6.57
CA ILE A 323 -24.89 -4.61 6.45
C ILE A 323 -24.08 -3.88 7.52
N ILE A 324 -23.21 -4.60 8.22
CA ILE A 324 -22.21 -4.02 9.13
C ILE A 324 -20.85 -4.34 8.54
N TYR A 325 -20.06 -3.30 8.25
CA TYR A 325 -18.63 -3.48 7.99
C TYR A 325 -17.87 -3.41 9.31
N THR A 326 -17.14 -4.46 9.62
CA THR A 326 -16.26 -4.48 10.79
C THR A 326 -15.08 -3.54 10.61
N HIS A 327 -14.49 -3.51 9.41
CA HIS A 327 -13.40 -2.61 9.04
C HIS A 327 -13.23 -2.50 7.51
N PHE A 328 -12.30 -1.66 7.05
CA PHE A 328 -12.16 -1.28 5.64
C PHE A 328 -11.50 -2.31 4.71
N HIS A 329 -11.01 -3.45 5.22
CA HIS A 329 -10.28 -4.39 4.37
C HIS A 329 -11.16 -5.02 3.29
N THR A 330 -10.56 -5.21 2.12
CA THR A 330 -11.27 -5.49 0.87
C THR A 330 -12.10 -6.76 0.93
N ASP A 331 -11.61 -7.76 1.65
CA ASP A 331 -12.26 -9.04 1.93
C ASP A 331 -13.49 -8.95 2.84
N HIS A 332 -13.75 -7.79 3.44
CA HIS A 332 -14.93 -7.54 4.27
C HIS A 332 -15.98 -6.66 3.57
N ILE A 333 -15.59 -5.88 2.56
CA ILE A 333 -16.42 -4.78 2.04
C ILE A 333 -16.70 -4.83 0.53
N PHE A 334 -16.14 -5.77 -0.22
CA PHE A 334 -16.23 -5.75 -1.69
C PHE A 334 -17.42 -6.51 -2.25
N GLY A 335 -18.04 -7.46 -1.54
CA GLY A 335 -19.20 -8.18 -2.07
C GLY A 335 -20.57 -7.62 -1.68
N ALA A 336 -20.64 -6.48 -0.99
CA ALA A 336 -21.88 -5.93 -0.45
C ALA A 336 -23.04 -5.79 -1.46
N ALA A 337 -22.76 -5.38 -2.70
CA ALA A 337 -23.76 -5.20 -3.75
C ALA A 337 -24.48 -6.50 -4.15
N ALA A 338 -23.93 -7.67 -3.85
CA ALA A 338 -24.60 -8.95 -4.11
C ALA A 338 -25.85 -9.15 -3.24
N VAL A 339 -25.91 -8.50 -2.08
CA VAL A 339 -26.99 -8.69 -1.09
C VAL A 339 -27.68 -7.39 -0.67
N ALA A 340 -27.06 -6.24 -0.94
CA ALA A 340 -27.64 -4.94 -0.62
C ALA A 340 -28.81 -4.61 -1.56
N THR A 341 -29.93 -4.19 -0.99
CA THR A 341 -31.07 -3.64 -1.73
C THR A 341 -31.08 -2.11 -1.59
N PRO A 342 -30.99 -1.34 -2.70
CA PRO A 342 -31.00 0.12 -2.65
C PRO A 342 -32.21 0.67 -1.88
N ASN A 343 -31.98 1.68 -1.03
CA ASN A 343 -32.97 2.32 -0.16
C ASN A 343 -33.66 1.40 0.87
N VAL A 344 -33.24 0.14 0.99
CA VAL A 344 -33.77 -0.82 1.96
C VAL A 344 -32.69 -1.22 2.97
N THR A 345 -31.47 -1.45 2.49
CA THR A 345 -30.35 -1.92 3.33
C THR A 345 -29.59 -0.73 3.92
N GLU A 346 -29.56 -0.66 5.25
CA GLU A 346 -28.65 0.23 5.99
C GLU A 346 -27.22 -0.32 5.94
N VAL A 347 -26.21 0.54 5.82
CA VAL A 347 -24.80 0.13 5.86
C VAL A 347 -24.12 0.84 7.02
N HIS A 348 -23.79 0.09 8.06
CA HIS A 348 -23.20 0.58 9.30
C HIS A 348 -21.68 0.39 9.29
N ALA A 349 -20.94 1.42 9.69
CA ALA A 349 -19.48 1.36 9.83
C ALA A 349 -18.99 2.42 10.83
N TYR A 350 -17.76 2.28 11.32
CA TYR A 350 -17.07 3.34 12.06
C TYR A 350 -16.61 4.45 11.11
N TRP A 351 -16.52 5.69 11.60
CA TRP A 351 -16.19 6.85 10.75
C TRP A 351 -14.84 6.71 10.05
N LEU A 352 -13.86 6.08 10.71
CA LEU A 352 -12.54 5.88 10.13
C LEU A 352 -12.58 4.84 8.99
N THR A 353 -13.50 3.88 8.99
CA THR A 353 -13.69 2.92 7.89
C THR A 353 -13.97 3.64 6.58
N TYR A 354 -14.86 4.64 6.60
CA TYR A 354 -15.16 5.46 5.43
C TYR A 354 -13.91 6.20 4.89
N ALA A 355 -13.08 6.72 5.79
CA ALA A 355 -11.85 7.43 5.44
C ALA A 355 -10.76 6.48 4.91
N GLU A 356 -10.64 5.26 5.44
CA GLU A 356 -9.64 4.29 4.99
C GLU A 356 -10.02 3.63 3.66
N MET A 357 -11.31 3.31 3.45
CA MET A 357 -11.84 2.85 2.15
C MET A 357 -11.41 3.80 1.02
N SER A 358 -11.46 5.09 1.28
CA SER A 358 -11.08 6.15 0.35
C SER A 358 -9.60 6.10 -0.07
N LYS A 359 -8.69 5.68 0.82
CA LYS A 359 -7.25 5.57 0.53
C LYS A 359 -6.93 4.33 -0.30
N VAL A 360 -7.60 3.21 -0.04
CA VAL A 360 -7.37 1.93 -0.75
C VAL A 360 -7.57 2.06 -2.26
N PHE A 361 -8.57 2.84 -2.68
CA PHE A 361 -8.89 3.04 -4.09
C PHE A 361 -8.03 4.12 -4.78
N THR A 362 -7.13 4.80 -4.06
CA THR A 362 -6.47 6.01 -4.57
C THR A 362 -4.93 5.92 -4.49
N LEU A 363 -4.32 6.52 -3.47
CA LEU A 363 -2.91 6.93 -3.46
C LEU A 363 -1.93 5.78 -3.66
N THR A 364 -2.24 4.60 -3.13
CA THR A 364 -1.32 3.45 -3.11
C THR A 364 -1.86 2.25 -3.88
N ALA A 365 -2.91 2.42 -4.71
CA ALA A 365 -3.63 1.33 -5.36
C ALA A 365 -2.71 0.35 -6.12
N GLY A 366 -1.81 0.86 -6.97
CA GLY A 366 -0.88 0.03 -7.74
C GLY A 366 0.14 -0.73 -6.88
N THR A 367 0.70 -0.09 -5.86
CA THR A 367 1.64 -0.73 -4.93
C THR A 367 0.94 -1.77 -4.06
N THR A 368 -0.22 -1.40 -3.50
CA THR A 368 -1.07 -2.28 -2.70
C THR A 368 -1.49 -3.50 -3.49
N TYR A 369 -1.93 -3.35 -4.74
CA TYR A 369 -2.29 -4.46 -5.62
C TYR A 369 -1.12 -5.43 -5.81
N ARG A 370 0.03 -4.94 -6.31
CA ARG A 370 1.21 -5.78 -6.59
C ARG A 370 1.64 -6.60 -5.38
N ARG A 371 1.71 -5.95 -4.23
CA ARG A 371 2.17 -6.59 -3.00
C ARG A 371 1.12 -7.53 -2.40
N SER A 372 -0.17 -7.22 -2.55
CA SER A 372 -1.26 -8.12 -2.14
C SER A 372 -1.30 -9.39 -2.98
N MET A 373 -1.11 -9.29 -4.30
CA MET A 373 -1.08 -10.46 -5.18
C MET A 373 0.05 -11.43 -4.82
N ARG A 374 1.21 -10.91 -4.37
CA ARG A 374 2.30 -11.73 -3.81
C ARG A 374 1.91 -12.35 -2.47
N GLN A 375 1.45 -11.54 -1.51
CA GLN A 375 1.10 -12.00 -0.16
C GLN A 375 0.04 -13.12 -0.19
N PHE A 376 -0.98 -12.97 -1.02
CA PHE A 376 -2.10 -13.90 -1.09
C PHE A 376 -1.96 -14.98 -2.17
N GLY A 377 -0.84 -14.98 -2.91
CA GLY A 377 -0.51 -16.03 -3.88
C GLY A 377 -1.56 -16.19 -4.98
N VAL A 378 -2.19 -15.10 -5.42
CA VAL A 378 -3.34 -15.15 -6.36
C VAL A 378 -2.99 -15.89 -7.66
N PHE A 379 -1.75 -15.73 -8.11
CA PHE A 379 -1.23 -16.33 -9.34
C PHE A 379 -0.50 -17.66 -9.12
N VAL A 380 -0.24 -18.06 -7.87
CA VAL A 380 0.50 -19.31 -7.58
C VAL A 380 -0.27 -20.51 -8.14
N ASP A 381 0.45 -21.42 -8.79
CA ASP A 381 -0.11 -22.61 -9.41
C ASP A 381 -0.87 -23.45 -8.36
N PRO A 382 -2.03 -24.05 -8.71
CA PRO A 382 -2.85 -24.80 -7.76
C PRO A 382 -2.11 -25.92 -7.02
N GLU A 383 -1.16 -26.60 -7.67
CA GLU A 383 -0.32 -27.63 -7.03
C GLU A 383 0.65 -27.09 -5.95
N ASP A 384 1.05 -25.81 -6.02
CA ASP A 384 1.98 -25.19 -5.08
C ASP A 384 1.27 -24.33 -4.00
N PHE A 385 0.07 -23.84 -4.33
CA PHE A 385 -0.75 -22.99 -3.47
C PHE A 385 -1.47 -23.81 -2.40
N MET A 386 -1.26 -23.47 -1.13
CA MET A 386 -1.88 -24.17 0.01
C MET A 386 -3.11 -23.41 0.51
N ASN A 387 -2.88 -22.23 1.07
CA ASN A 387 -3.89 -21.32 1.59
C ASN A 387 -3.27 -19.92 1.81
N ALA A 388 -4.02 -18.99 2.40
CA ALA A 388 -3.56 -17.66 2.75
C ALA A 388 -3.34 -17.46 4.27
N GLY A 389 -3.30 -18.53 5.06
CA GLY A 389 -3.06 -18.52 6.51
C GLY A 389 -4.29 -18.17 7.36
N ILE A 390 -5.16 -17.30 6.85
CA ILE A 390 -6.45 -16.92 7.50
C ILE A 390 -7.68 -17.28 6.66
N GLY A 391 -7.47 -17.70 5.42
CA GLY A 391 -8.53 -18.17 4.53
C GLY A 391 -7.98 -19.10 3.44
N PRO A 392 -8.86 -19.77 2.68
CA PRO A 392 -8.47 -20.69 1.62
C PRO A 392 -7.77 -19.96 0.47
N LYS A 393 -8.34 -18.87 -0.04
CA LYS A 393 -7.78 -18.10 -1.16
C LYS A 393 -8.43 -16.72 -1.20
N LEU A 394 -7.67 -15.72 -1.66
CA LEU A 394 -8.24 -14.44 -2.05
C LEU A 394 -8.77 -14.54 -3.49
N HIS A 395 -10.09 -14.46 -3.65
CA HIS A 395 -10.74 -14.46 -4.96
C HIS A 395 -10.74 -13.06 -5.59
N TYR A 396 -9.56 -12.62 -6.02
CA TYR A 396 -9.38 -11.31 -6.66
C TYR A 396 -8.71 -11.45 -8.03
N ASN A 397 -9.49 -11.88 -9.03
CA ASN A 397 -9.03 -12.01 -10.42
C ASN A 397 -9.53 -10.83 -11.28
N ASN A 398 -9.05 -10.76 -12.54
CA ASN A 398 -9.32 -9.63 -13.45
C ASN A 398 -10.79 -9.50 -13.92
N LYS A 399 -11.69 -10.39 -13.49
CA LYS A 399 -13.11 -10.43 -13.89
C LYS A 399 -14.07 -10.18 -12.74
N GLU A 400 -13.60 -10.28 -11.50
CA GLU A 400 -14.43 -10.08 -10.31
C GLU A 400 -14.88 -8.62 -10.19
N GLU A 401 -16.13 -8.40 -9.82
CA GLU A 401 -16.67 -7.06 -9.61
C GLU A 401 -16.47 -6.59 -8.17
N ILE A 402 -15.96 -5.35 -8.04
CA ILE A 402 -15.93 -4.60 -6.78
C ILE A 402 -17.33 -4.03 -6.51
N GLY A 403 -18.08 -4.71 -5.67
CA GLY A 403 -19.45 -4.41 -5.27
C GLY A 403 -19.58 -3.63 -3.95
N THR A 404 -18.58 -2.84 -3.56
CA THR A 404 -18.70 -2.03 -2.34
C THR A 404 -19.89 -1.07 -2.39
N VAL A 405 -20.64 -1.02 -1.28
CA VAL A 405 -21.70 -0.04 -1.00
C VAL A 405 -21.20 0.89 0.09
N MET A 406 -21.26 2.21 -0.13
CA MET A 406 -20.77 3.18 0.85
C MET A 406 -21.61 3.17 2.14
N PRO A 407 -20.99 3.32 3.33
CA PRO A 407 -21.71 3.42 4.59
C PRO A 407 -22.77 4.53 4.58
N THR A 408 -23.98 4.21 5.04
CA THR A 408 -25.08 5.18 5.21
C THR A 408 -25.29 5.57 6.68
N HIS A 409 -24.79 4.74 7.61
CA HIS A 409 -24.92 4.92 9.05
C HIS A 409 -23.55 4.89 9.71
N ILE A 410 -22.98 6.08 9.92
CA ILE A 410 -21.63 6.22 10.46
C ILE A 410 -21.68 6.32 11.99
N MET A 411 -20.87 5.49 12.67
CA MET A 411 -20.62 5.55 14.11
C MET A 411 -19.40 6.43 14.40
N GLN A 412 -19.53 7.36 15.35
CA GLN A 412 -18.43 8.24 15.79
C GLN A 412 -17.97 7.94 17.22
N GLN A 413 -18.86 7.39 18.04
CA GLN A 413 -18.56 7.03 19.42
C GLN A 413 -17.80 5.70 19.48
N GLU A 414 -17.28 5.35 20.66
CA GLU A 414 -16.66 4.03 20.91
C GLU A 414 -17.70 2.91 21.05
N ARG A 415 -18.95 3.24 21.37
CA ARG A 415 -20.06 2.28 21.51
C ARG A 415 -21.32 2.84 20.88
N LYS A 416 -22.03 1.99 20.13
CA LYS A 416 -23.35 2.31 19.56
C LYS A 416 -24.27 1.10 19.61
N THR A 417 -25.47 1.27 20.14
CA THR A 417 -26.53 0.27 20.03
C THR A 417 -27.28 0.46 18.72
N VAL A 418 -27.46 -0.61 17.96
CA VAL A 418 -28.21 -0.65 16.71
C VAL A 418 -29.36 -1.64 16.88
N GLN A 419 -30.58 -1.16 16.64
CA GLN A 419 -31.79 -1.99 16.63
C GLN A 419 -32.25 -2.13 15.19
N VAL A 420 -32.12 -3.32 14.62
CA VAL A 420 -32.45 -3.59 13.21
C VAL A 420 -32.82 -5.04 13.02
N ALA A 421 -33.77 -5.32 12.12
CA ALA A 421 -34.31 -6.67 11.90
C ALA A 421 -34.87 -7.35 13.18
N GLY A 422 -35.29 -6.57 14.19
CA GLY A 422 -35.68 -7.08 15.51
C GLY A 422 -34.53 -7.60 16.39
N LEU A 423 -33.27 -7.34 16.00
CA LEU A 423 -32.07 -7.66 16.77
C LEU A 423 -31.56 -6.43 17.53
N ASN A 424 -31.03 -6.65 18.74
CA ASN A 424 -30.31 -5.65 19.52
C ASN A 424 -28.81 -5.92 19.41
N LEU A 425 -28.09 -5.09 18.65
CA LEU A 425 -26.66 -5.23 18.40
C LEU A 425 -25.89 -4.11 19.10
N GLN A 426 -24.77 -4.42 19.74
CA GLN A 426 -23.84 -3.42 20.25
C GLN A 426 -22.60 -3.40 19.34
N LEU A 427 -22.41 -2.31 18.61
CA LEU A 427 -21.19 -2.03 17.86
C LEU A 427 -20.19 -1.38 18.83
N LEU A 428 -19.00 -1.96 18.93
CA LEU A 428 -17.94 -1.51 19.83
C LEU A 428 -16.67 -1.25 19.03
N HIS A 429 -16.14 -0.04 19.08
CA HIS A 429 -14.84 0.28 18.50
C HIS A 429 -13.75 -0.48 19.25
N ALA A 430 -12.98 -1.26 18.51
CA ALA A 430 -12.01 -2.21 19.01
C ALA A 430 -10.81 -2.26 18.02
N PRO A 431 -10.01 -1.18 17.96
CA PRO A 431 -8.86 -1.10 17.07
C PRO A 431 -7.85 -2.22 17.34
N GLY A 432 -7.24 -2.74 16.29
CA GLY A 432 -6.20 -3.78 16.41
C GLY A 432 -5.66 -4.18 15.06
N GLU A 433 -6.36 -5.07 14.36
CA GLU A 433 -6.05 -5.41 12.97
C GLU A 433 -5.96 -4.15 12.10
N SER A 434 -6.94 -3.27 12.25
CA SER A 434 -6.98 -1.93 11.71
C SER A 434 -7.44 -0.93 12.77
N LYS A 435 -7.19 0.36 12.55
CA LYS A 435 -7.57 1.45 13.47
C LYS A 435 -9.08 1.68 13.54
N ASP A 436 -9.80 1.37 12.46
CA ASP A 436 -11.23 1.60 12.33
C ASP A 436 -12.09 0.43 12.83
N GLN A 437 -11.46 -0.69 13.20
CA GLN A 437 -12.18 -1.93 13.45
C GLN A 437 -13.21 -1.83 14.58
N ILE A 438 -14.37 -2.43 14.34
CA ILE A 438 -15.41 -2.66 15.33
C ILE A 438 -15.64 -4.16 15.54
N VAL A 439 -16.07 -4.52 16.76
CA VAL A 439 -16.64 -5.83 17.08
C VAL A 439 -18.14 -5.68 17.36
N VAL A 440 -18.90 -6.76 17.14
CA VAL A 440 -20.36 -6.77 17.34
C VAL A 440 -20.71 -7.69 18.49
N TRP A 441 -21.43 -7.17 19.49
CA TRP A 441 -21.84 -7.92 20.67
C TRP A 441 -23.36 -8.11 20.71
N LEU A 442 -23.79 -9.38 20.78
CA LEU A 442 -25.18 -9.79 20.98
C LEU A 442 -25.33 -10.29 22.42
N GLU A 443 -25.68 -9.39 23.32
CA GLU A 443 -25.67 -9.64 24.77
C GLU A 443 -26.60 -10.77 25.21
N ASP A 444 -27.81 -10.80 24.64
CA ASP A 444 -28.85 -11.79 24.99
C ASP A 444 -28.45 -13.22 24.60
N LYS A 445 -27.64 -13.36 23.56
CA LYS A 445 -27.16 -14.66 23.04
C LYS A 445 -25.74 -14.99 23.53
N LYS A 446 -25.07 -14.07 24.24
CA LYS A 446 -23.64 -14.16 24.62
C LYS A 446 -22.71 -14.43 23.43
N VAL A 447 -23.02 -13.86 22.27
CA VAL A 447 -22.25 -14.01 21.03
C VAL A 447 -21.44 -12.75 20.77
N LEU A 448 -20.14 -12.92 20.57
CA LEU A 448 -19.21 -11.88 20.12
C LEU A 448 -18.77 -12.17 18.69
N LEU A 449 -19.01 -11.23 17.77
CA LEU A 449 -18.37 -11.21 16.46
C LEU A 449 -17.08 -10.41 16.60
N GLY A 450 -15.95 -11.10 16.67
CA GLY A 450 -14.64 -10.56 17.02
C GLY A 450 -13.87 -9.90 15.88
N ALA A 451 -14.44 -9.86 14.67
CA ALA A 451 -13.76 -9.40 13.46
C ALA A 451 -12.37 -10.05 13.34
N ASP A 452 -11.34 -9.29 13.00
CA ASP A 452 -9.99 -9.81 12.79
C ASP A 452 -9.04 -9.54 13.96
N ASN A 453 -9.58 -9.14 15.12
CA ASN A 453 -8.78 -9.06 16.33
C ASN A 453 -8.31 -10.42 16.84
N VAL A 454 -8.95 -11.51 16.39
CA VAL A 454 -8.56 -12.89 16.67
C VAL A 454 -8.86 -13.77 15.46
N TYR A 455 -7.92 -14.64 15.11
CA TYR A 455 -8.08 -15.76 14.18
C TYR A 455 -7.12 -16.87 14.59
N LYS A 456 -7.25 -18.07 14.05
CA LYS A 456 -6.38 -19.21 14.40
C LYS A 456 -5.00 -19.12 13.74
N SER A 457 -4.23 -18.10 14.07
CA SER A 457 -2.86 -17.87 13.59
C SER A 457 -2.22 -16.73 14.38
N LEU A 458 -0.87 -16.66 14.45
CA LEU A 458 -0.18 -15.53 15.07
C LEU A 458 -0.60 -14.20 14.42
N PRO A 459 -0.92 -13.15 15.20
CA PRO A 459 -1.40 -11.88 14.69
C PRO A 459 -0.39 -11.21 13.75
N ASN A 460 -0.91 -10.69 12.64
CA ASN A 460 -0.11 -10.04 11.63
C ASN A 460 0.14 -8.57 11.96
N ILE A 461 0.91 -8.26 13.02
CA ILE A 461 1.20 -6.89 13.48
C ILE A 461 1.68 -5.96 12.34
N TYR A 462 2.30 -6.54 11.30
CA TYR A 462 2.51 -5.87 10.03
C TYR A 462 2.21 -6.78 8.85
N ALA A 463 1.23 -6.38 8.05
CA ALA A 463 0.97 -7.02 6.79
C ALA A 463 2.11 -6.74 5.80
N ILE A 464 2.84 -7.79 5.40
CA ILE A 464 3.99 -7.68 4.50
C ILE A 464 3.63 -7.10 3.12
N ARG A 465 2.35 -7.10 2.74
CA ARG A 465 1.85 -6.33 1.58
C ARG A 465 2.04 -4.81 1.71
N GLY A 466 2.29 -4.30 2.92
CA GLY A 466 2.51 -2.88 3.20
C GLY A 466 1.23 -2.20 3.64
N THR A 467 1.16 -1.89 4.94
CA THR A 467 0.17 -1.02 5.58
C THR A 467 0.87 -0.14 6.60
N GLU A 468 0.15 0.81 7.19
CA GLU A 468 0.59 1.38 8.48
C GLU A 468 0.77 0.25 9.51
N THR A 469 1.72 0.42 10.43
CA THR A 469 1.95 -0.52 11.52
C THR A 469 0.73 -0.56 12.45
N ARG A 470 0.35 -1.74 12.92
CA ARG A 470 -0.73 -1.92 13.89
C ARG A 470 -0.23 -1.57 15.28
N ASP A 471 -0.96 -0.72 15.99
CA ASP A 471 -0.62 -0.38 17.38
C ASP A 471 -0.93 -1.56 18.29
N CYS A 472 0.10 -2.10 18.94
CA CYS A 472 -0.04 -3.25 19.82
C CYS A 472 -0.84 -2.91 21.09
N ASN A 473 -0.73 -1.68 21.61
CA ASN A 473 -1.43 -1.27 22.83
C ASN A 473 -2.93 -1.14 22.58
N ASP A 474 -3.31 -0.58 21.42
CA ASP A 474 -4.71 -0.54 20.99
C ASP A 474 -5.29 -1.96 20.86
N TRP A 475 -4.55 -2.87 20.21
CA TRP A 475 -5.00 -4.26 20.06
C TRP A 475 -5.12 -4.98 21.41
N ILE A 476 -4.17 -4.78 22.33
CA ILE A 476 -4.23 -5.31 23.70
C ILE A 476 -5.48 -4.80 24.43
N ALA A 477 -5.75 -3.50 24.35
CA ALA A 477 -6.93 -2.89 24.98
C ALA A 477 -8.24 -3.45 24.40
N SER A 478 -8.30 -3.65 23.09
CA SER A 478 -9.43 -4.28 22.40
C SER A 478 -9.64 -5.73 22.82
N LEU A 479 -8.57 -6.50 22.99
CA LEU A 479 -8.67 -7.88 23.49
C LEU A 479 -9.15 -7.92 24.96
N ASP A 480 -8.71 -6.98 25.79
CA ASP A 480 -9.19 -6.85 27.16
C ASP A 480 -10.68 -6.42 27.22
N LEU A 481 -11.12 -5.54 26.30
CA LEU A 481 -12.55 -5.26 26.09
C LEU A 481 -13.31 -6.53 25.71
N MET A 482 -12.86 -7.29 24.72
CA MET A 482 -13.50 -8.54 24.29
C MET A 482 -13.59 -9.56 25.42
N ARG A 483 -12.54 -9.69 26.26
CA ARG A 483 -12.54 -10.54 27.45
C ARG A 483 -13.59 -10.13 28.48
N SER A 484 -13.79 -8.83 28.66
CA SER A 484 -14.76 -8.29 29.62
C SER A 484 -16.21 -8.64 29.29
N LEU A 485 -16.52 -8.91 28.01
CA LEU A 485 -17.85 -9.29 27.54
C LEU A 485 -18.24 -10.72 27.93
N GLN A 486 -17.26 -11.56 28.28
CA GLN A 486 -17.47 -12.94 28.75
C GLN A 486 -18.35 -13.78 27.80
N ALA A 487 -18.06 -13.71 26.49
CA ALA A 487 -18.78 -14.44 25.45
C ALA A 487 -18.79 -15.96 25.68
N GLU A 488 -19.89 -16.61 25.30
CA GLU A 488 -20.01 -18.08 25.23
C GLU A 488 -19.77 -18.61 23.82
N TYR A 489 -19.91 -17.74 22.82
CA TYR A 489 -19.65 -18.01 21.42
C TYR A 489 -18.85 -16.85 20.83
N LEU A 490 -17.74 -17.16 20.18
CA LEU A 490 -16.88 -16.18 19.51
C LEU A 490 -16.83 -16.52 18.02
N VAL A 491 -17.41 -15.65 17.21
CA VAL A 491 -17.38 -15.74 15.75
C VAL A 491 -16.26 -14.85 15.25
N LEU A 492 -15.42 -15.36 14.36
CA LEU A 492 -14.21 -14.70 13.88
C LEU A 492 -14.41 -14.22 12.45
N GLY A 493 -13.77 -13.11 12.06
CA GLY A 493 -13.76 -12.61 10.68
C GLY A 493 -13.02 -13.55 9.72
N HIS A 494 -12.17 -14.43 10.28
CA HIS A 494 -11.46 -15.50 9.59
C HIS A 494 -11.45 -16.77 10.43
N THR A 495 -11.23 -17.95 9.82
CA THR A 495 -11.19 -19.26 10.52
C THR A 495 -12.50 -19.63 11.21
N ARG A 496 -12.56 -20.78 11.91
CA ARG A 496 -13.81 -21.32 12.48
C ARG A 496 -14.20 -20.67 13.82
N PRO A 497 -15.51 -20.60 14.15
CA PRO A 497 -15.98 -20.06 15.42
C PRO A 497 -15.53 -20.90 16.62
N VAL A 498 -15.47 -20.26 17.79
CA VAL A 498 -15.05 -20.87 19.07
C VAL A 498 -16.24 -20.94 20.02
N TYR A 499 -16.33 -22.06 20.73
CA TYR A 499 -17.45 -22.38 21.63
C TYR A 499 -16.97 -22.56 23.06
N GLY A 500 -17.75 -22.04 24.01
CA GLY A 500 -17.53 -22.21 25.43
C GLY A 500 -16.72 -21.07 26.05
N LYS A 501 -17.28 -20.48 27.10
CA LYS A 501 -16.71 -19.33 27.82
C LYS A 501 -15.26 -19.53 28.28
N SER A 502 -14.92 -20.71 28.78
CA SER A 502 -13.56 -21.00 29.28
C SER A 502 -12.54 -21.05 28.14
N GLU A 503 -12.90 -21.68 27.02
CA GLU A 503 -12.02 -21.81 25.86
C GLU A 503 -11.77 -20.44 25.23
N ILE A 504 -12.85 -19.67 25.02
CA ILE A 504 -12.78 -18.29 24.51
C ILE A 504 -11.90 -17.42 25.41
N ALA A 505 -12.10 -17.48 26.73
CA ALA A 505 -11.28 -16.71 27.66
C ALA A 505 -9.79 -17.11 27.59
N SER A 506 -9.49 -18.41 27.48
CA SER A 506 -8.12 -18.91 27.33
C SER A 506 -7.46 -18.40 26.04
N ILE A 507 -8.16 -18.49 24.91
CA ILE A 507 -7.66 -18.01 23.62
C ILE A 507 -7.40 -16.51 23.66
N LEU A 508 -8.35 -15.71 24.17
CA LEU A 508 -8.20 -14.26 24.24
C LEU A 508 -7.04 -13.85 25.16
N VAL A 509 -6.82 -14.56 26.27
CA VAL A 509 -5.65 -14.36 27.14
C VAL A 509 -4.36 -14.64 26.39
N ALA A 510 -4.25 -15.80 25.75
CA ALA A 510 -3.04 -16.19 25.03
C ALA A 510 -2.72 -15.20 23.90
N TYR A 511 -3.73 -14.79 23.12
CA TYR A 511 -3.57 -13.83 22.02
C TYR A 511 -3.08 -12.47 22.51
N ARG A 512 -3.72 -11.95 23.57
CA ARG A 512 -3.37 -10.68 24.20
C ARG A 512 -1.96 -10.70 24.80
N ASP A 513 -1.60 -11.78 25.49
CA ASP A 513 -0.29 -11.92 26.12
C ASP A 513 0.84 -12.11 25.11
N ALA A 514 0.57 -12.77 23.98
CA ALA A 514 1.53 -12.89 22.88
C ALA A 514 1.86 -11.54 22.25
N ILE A 515 0.84 -10.71 21.96
CA ILE A 515 1.04 -9.35 21.43
C ILE A 515 1.84 -8.51 22.44
N GLN A 516 1.45 -8.51 23.72
CA GLN A 516 2.19 -7.76 24.74
C GLN A 516 3.63 -8.26 24.87
N PHE A 517 3.86 -9.57 24.88
CA PHE A 517 5.20 -10.12 25.00
C PHE A 517 6.10 -9.66 23.84
N ILE A 518 5.62 -9.77 22.60
CA ILE A 518 6.40 -9.36 21.41
C ILE A 518 6.69 -7.86 21.49
N HIS A 519 5.69 -7.04 21.83
CA HIS A 519 5.85 -5.60 22.04
C HIS A 519 6.89 -5.29 23.12
N ASP A 520 6.69 -5.76 24.34
CA ASP A 520 7.50 -5.40 25.50
C ASP A 520 8.94 -5.89 25.35
N GLN A 521 9.16 -7.09 24.81
CA GLN A 521 10.51 -7.58 24.56
C GLN A 521 11.20 -6.82 23.43
N THR A 522 10.47 -6.43 22.38
CA THR A 522 11.03 -5.56 21.33
C THR A 522 11.50 -4.24 21.91
N VAL A 523 10.60 -3.53 22.61
CA VAL A 523 10.92 -2.23 23.26
C VAL A 523 12.05 -2.38 24.28
N ARG A 524 12.07 -3.47 25.06
CA ARG A 524 13.16 -3.73 26.02
C ARG A 524 14.51 -3.85 25.33
N TYR A 525 14.61 -4.53 24.19
CA TYR A 525 15.89 -4.66 23.47
C TYR A 525 16.26 -3.41 22.68
N MET A 526 15.28 -2.66 22.17
CA MET A 526 15.51 -1.32 21.60
C MET A 526 16.17 -0.41 22.63
N ASN A 527 15.62 -0.34 23.86
CA ASN A 527 16.18 0.46 24.95
C ASN A 527 17.56 -0.01 25.41
N LYS A 528 17.96 -1.24 25.06
CA LYS A 528 19.31 -1.75 25.30
C LYS A 528 20.28 -1.48 24.14
N GLY A 529 19.84 -0.80 23.08
CA GLY A 529 20.66 -0.41 21.94
C GLY A 529 20.92 -1.52 20.92
N TYR A 530 20.13 -2.60 20.92
CA TYR A 530 20.26 -3.65 19.90
C TYR A 530 19.66 -3.19 18.57
N TYR A 531 20.24 -3.66 17.46
CA TYR A 531 19.72 -3.37 16.12
C TYR A 531 18.49 -4.23 15.80
N VAL A 532 17.59 -3.70 14.99
CA VAL A 532 16.29 -4.33 14.67
C VAL A 532 16.42 -5.76 14.13
N ASN A 533 17.46 -6.04 13.33
CA ASN A 533 17.74 -7.37 12.80
C ASN A 533 18.07 -8.37 13.91
N ASP A 534 18.83 -7.95 14.93
CA ASP A 534 19.22 -8.80 16.05
C ASP A 534 18.02 -9.04 16.97
N ILE A 535 17.25 -7.99 17.27
CA ILE A 535 16.02 -8.11 18.09
C ILE A 535 15.06 -9.13 17.47
N ALA A 536 14.89 -9.10 16.15
CA ALA A 536 14.01 -10.04 15.42
C ALA A 536 14.44 -11.52 15.57
N HIS A 537 15.72 -11.78 15.85
CA HIS A 537 16.22 -13.12 16.14
C HIS A 537 16.19 -13.46 17.64
N MET A 538 16.33 -12.46 18.52
CA MET A 538 16.34 -12.64 19.98
C MET A 538 14.96 -12.83 20.60
N VAL A 539 13.93 -12.12 20.11
CA VAL A 539 12.58 -12.21 20.66
C VAL A 539 11.95 -13.54 20.24
N LYS A 540 11.69 -14.40 21.23
CA LYS A 540 11.01 -15.70 21.08
C LYS A 540 9.88 -15.79 22.10
N LEU A 541 8.69 -16.18 21.65
CA LEU A 541 7.57 -16.42 22.55
C LEU A 541 7.94 -17.50 23.58
N PRO A 542 7.48 -17.39 24.84
CA PRO A 542 7.63 -18.46 25.81
C PRO A 542 6.84 -19.70 25.36
N SER A 543 7.29 -20.91 25.73
CA SER A 543 6.76 -22.18 25.20
C SER A 543 5.24 -22.30 25.22
N HIS A 544 4.59 -21.91 26.33
CA HIS A 544 3.12 -21.98 26.44
C HIS A 544 2.36 -21.08 25.45
N LEU A 545 2.97 -20.00 24.95
CA LEU A 545 2.41 -19.17 23.87
C LEU A 545 2.85 -19.67 22.50
N ALA A 546 4.11 -20.07 22.36
CA ALA A 546 4.66 -20.57 21.10
C ALA A 546 3.98 -21.88 20.62
N GLU A 547 3.52 -22.72 21.55
CA GLU A 547 2.83 -23.99 21.28
C GLU A 547 1.30 -23.83 21.21
N HIS A 548 0.77 -22.66 21.52
CA HIS A 548 -0.67 -22.45 21.53
C HIS A 548 -1.26 -22.57 20.11
N PRO A 549 -2.37 -23.30 19.89
CA PRO A 549 -2.92 -23.54 18.54
C PRO A 549 -3.30 -22.27 17.78
N TYR A 550 -3.71 -21.22 18.48
CA TYR A 550 -4.06 -19.91 17.88
C TYR A 550 -2.86 -18.99 17.63
N LEU A 551 -1.64 -19.40 17.99
CA LEU A 551 -0.43 -18.57 17.87
C LEU A 551 0.62 -19.19 16.94
N GLN A 552 0.25 -20.24 16.21
CA GLN A 552 1.11 -20.80 15.17
C GLN A 552 1.28 -19.78 14.03
N PRO A 553 2.49 -19.61 13.47
CA PRO A 553 2.81 -18.51 12.56
C PRO A 553 2.36 -18.80 11.12
N PHE A 554 1.07 -19.03 10.90
CA PHE A 554 0.51 -19.27 9.56
C PHE A 554 0.26 -18.00 8.76
N TYR A 555 0.22 -16.83 9.42
CA TYR A 555 -0.10 -15.55 8.80
C TYR A 555 0.93 -14.46 9.15
N GLY A 556 1.03 -14.09 10.43
CA GLY A 556 2.11 -13.25 10.95
C GLY A 556 3.31 -14.07 11.44
N THR A 557 4.45 -13.40 11.66
CA THR A 557 5.62 -13.99 12.33
C THR A 557 6.18 -13.03 13.38
N VAL A 558 6.82 -13.59 14.43
CA VAL A 558 7.48 -12.78 15.47
C VAL A 558 8.54 -11.84 14.88
N PRO A 559 9.46 -12.29 13.99
CA PRO A 559 10.45 -11.39 13.38
C PRO A 559 9.84 -10.20 12.62
N TRP A 560 8.71 -10.40 11.93
CA TRP A 560 8.04 -9.31 11.20
C TRP A 560 7.34 -8.35 12.16
N ALA A 561 6.69 -8.88 13.21
CA ALA A 561 6.10 -8.06 14.26
C ALA A 561 7.13 -7.20 14.99
N VAL A 562 8.30 -7.76 15.33
CA VAL A 562 9.41 -7.02 15.94
C VAL A 562 9.83 -5.83 15.07
N ARG A 563 10.01 -6.05 13.76
CA ARG A 563 10.37 -4.97 12.82
C ARG A 563 9.29 -3.90 12.75
N ALA A 564 8.03 -4.30 12.76
CA ALA A 564 6.90 -3.39 12.76
C ALA A 564 6.87 -2.51 14.01
N ILE A 565 7.01 -3.11 15.19
CA ILE A 565 7.03 -2.40 16.47
C ILE A 565 8.23 -1.45 16.54
N PHE A 566 9.41 -1.90 16.09
CA PHE A 566 10.58 -1.03 16.00
C PHE A 566 10.29 0.18 15.11
N THR A 567 9.77 -0.05 13.89
CA THR A 567 9.45 1.02 12.95
C THR A 567 8.36 1.96 13.45
N HIS A 568 7.37 1.46 14.18
CA HIS A 568 6.34 2.28 14.80
C HIS A 568 6.93 3.34 15.75
N TYR A 569 7.93 2.96 16.56
CA TYR A 569 8.53 3.86 17.54
C TYR A 569 9.72 4.67 17.00
N MET A 570 10.55 4.09 16.12
CA MET A 570 11.85 4.66 15.72
C MET A 570 11.99 4.90 14.22
N GLY A 571 11.01 4.49 13.40
CA GLY A 571 11.06 4.61 11.96
C GLY A 571 11.96 3.56 11.29
N TRP A 572 12.45 3.89 10.10
CA TRP A 572 13.22 2.96 9.26
C TRP A 572 14.68 2.80 9.71
N TYR A 573 15.26 3.81 10.34
CA TYR A 573 16.67 3.85 10.74
C TYR A 573 16.87 3.02 12.01
N SER A 574 17.68 1.95 11.94
CA SER A 574 17.86 1.06 13.09
C SER A 574 18.81 1.60 14.18
N GLY A 575 19.46 2.74 13.92
CA GLY A 575 20.59 3.24 14.71
C GLY A 575 21.95 2.77 14.19
N ASN A 576 21.98 1.84 13.23
CA ASN A 576 23.22 1.38 12.62
C ASN A 576 23.69 2.34 11.52
N PRO A 577 24.91 2.91 11.55
CA PRO A 577 25.36 3.91 10.58
C PRO A 577 25.26 3.47 9.11
N GLU A 578 25.45 2.18 8.83
CA GLU A 578 25.35 1.59 7.49
C GLU A 578 23.94 1.75 6.87
N ASP A 579 22.89 1.83 7.70
CA ASP A 579 21.53 2.08 7.22
C ASP A 579 21.39 3.47 6.56
N LEU A 580 22.21 4.45 6.93
CA LEU A 580 22.22 5.79 6.32
C LEU A 580 22.90 5.81 4.95
N ALA A 581 23.72 4.81 4.65
CA ALA A 581 24.55 4.73 3.45
C ALA A 581 24.27 3.45 2.66
N VAL A 582 23.00 3.03 2.59
CA VAL A 582 22.58 1.83 1.85
C VAL A 582 22.76 2.06 0.35
N MET A 583 23.52 1.16 -0.26
CA MET A 583 23.74 1.11 -1.71
C MET A 583 22.45 0.71 -2.46
N SER A 584 22.34 1.11 -3.72
CA SER A 584 21.31 0.57 -4.61
C SER A 584 21.48 -0.95 -4.79
N THR A 585 20.39 -1.63 -5.18
CA THR A 585 20.42 -3.08 -5.45
C THR A 585 21.47 -3.45 -6.50
N GLN A 586 21.64 -2.61 -7.52
CA GLN A 586 22.63 -2.82 -8.57
C GLN A 586 24.06 -2.71 -8.04
N GLU A 587 24.38 -1.63 -7.31
CA GLU A 587 25.72 -1.43 -6.74
C GLU A 587 26.11 -2.57 -5.79
N LYS A 588 25.19 -2.99 -4.91
CA LYS A 588 25.44 -4.11 -3.99
C LYS A 588 25.78 -5.40 -4.75
N ALA A 589 25.05 -5.70 -5.83
CA ALA A 589 25.28 -6.88 -6.64
C ALA A 589 26.66 -6.83 -7.33
N GLU A 590 27.07 -5.66 -7.84
CA GLU A 590 28.40 -5.45 -8.44
C GLU A 590 29.53 -5.59 -7.41
N PHE A 591 29.36 -5.11 -6.18
CA PHE A 591 30.36 -5.30 -5.12
C PHE A 591 30.46 -6.78 -4.68
N LEU A 592 29.34 -7.49 -4.57
CA LEU A 592 29.35 -8.93 -4.28
C LEU A 592 30.07 -9.72 -5.38
N LEU A 593 29.84 -9.38 -6.65
CA LEU A 593 30.58 -9.95 -7.78
C LEU A 593 32.09 -9.70 -7.63
N ASN A 594 32.50 -8.46 -7.34
CA ASN A 594 33.92 -8.11 -7.19
C ASN A 594 34.60 -8.88 -6.04
N LEU A 595 33.86 -9.19 -4.97
CA LEU A 595 34.33 -10.03 -3.87
C LEU A 595 34.42 -11.51 -4.26
N ALA A 596 33.46 -12.00 -5.05
CA ALA A 596 33.44 -13.39 -5.50
C ALA A 596 34.52 -13.69 -6.56
N GLY A 597 34.87 -12.72 -7.40
CA GLY A 597 35.86 -12.84 -8.47
C GLY A 597 35.22 -12.88 -9.86
N SER A 598 34.22 -13.74 -10.04
CA SER A 598 33.44 -13.86 -11.28
C SER A 598 31.96 -14.19 -11.00
N VAL A 599 31.12 -14.12 -12.04
CA VAL A 599 29.70 -14.48 -11.93
C VAL A 599 29.56 -15.98 -11.65
N ASP A 600 30.44 -16.81 -12.20
CA ASP A 600 30.47 -18.25 -11.96
C ASP A 600 30.84 -18.56 -10.50
N ASP A 601 31.86 -17.92 -9.96
CA ASP A 601 32.23 -18.05 -8.54
C ASP A 601 31.08 -17.64 -7.61
N LEU A 602 30.35 -16.57 -7.97
CA LEU A 602 29.20 -16.11 -7.22
C LEU A 602 28.05 -17.14 -7.26
N MET A 603 27.82 -17.77 -8.40
CA MET A 603 26.83 -18.83 -8.58
C MET A 603 27.22 -20.12 -7.84
N ILE A 604 28.50 -20.51 -7.86
CA ILE A 604 29.02 -21.67 -7.11
C ILE A 604 28.78 -21.47 -5.61
N ARG A 605 29.11 -20.30 -5.06
CA ARG A 605 28.85 -19.98 -3.64
C ARG A 605 27.36 -20.00 -3.29
N ALA A 606 26.50 -19.55 -4.21
CA ALA A 606 25.04 -19.63 -4.03
C ALA A 606 24.56 -21.09 -3.97
N LEU A 607 25.10 -21.94 -4.85
CA LEU A 607 24.82 -23.37 -4.91
C LEU A 607 25.30 -24.11 -3.65
N GLU A 608 26.52 -23.86 -3.20
CA GLU A 608 27.05 -24.38 -1.93
C GLU A 608 26.15 -23.97 -0.75
N SER A 609 25.70 -22.71 -0.73
CA SER A 609 24.79 -22.21 0.30
C SER A 609 23.43 -22.93 0.26
N LEU A 610 22.91 -23.26 -0.93
CA LEU A 610 21.69 -24.08 -1.07
C LEU A 610 21.89 -25.48 -0.50
N ARG A 611 22.98 -26.15 -0.89
CA ARG A 611 23.34 -27.51 -0.41
C ARG A 611 23.55 -27.54 1.10
N ALA A 612 24.09 -26.47 1.68
CA ALA A 612 24.28 -26.30 3.12
C ALA A 612 23.00 -25.85 3.88
N GLY A 613 21.88 -25.63 3.18
CA GLY A 613 20.62 -25.18 3.80
C GLY A 613 20.62 -23.71 4.25
N GLN A 614 21.59 -22.90 3.79
CA GLN A 614 21.69 -21.47 4.09
C GLN A 614 20.81 -20.63 3.15
N LEU A 615 19.49 -20.88 3.18
CA LEU A 615 18.54 -20.45 2.15
C LEU A 615 18.49 -18.94 1.93
N ASN A 616 18.56 -18.14 2.99
CA ASN A 616 18.55 -16.68 2.89
C ASN A 616 19.81 -16.16 2.18
N TRP A 617 20.96 -16.76 2.48
CA TRP A 617 22.23 -16.36 1.90
C TRP A 617 22.35 -16.83 0.44
N ALA A 618 21.91 -18.05 0.15
CA ALA A 618 21.75 -18.54 -1.21
C ALA A 618 20.89 -17.60 -2.07
N LEU A 619 19.77 -17.11 -1.54
CA LEU A 619 18.89 -16.18 -2.26
C LEU A 619 19.57 -14.84 -2.53
N GLU A 620 20.33 -14.31 -1.58
CA GLU A 620 21.09 -13.07 -1.75
C GLU A 620 22.11 -13.20 -2.89
N LEU A 621 22.94 -14.25 -2.85
CA LEU A 621 23.98 -14.50 -3.85
C LEU A 621 23.41 -14.79 -5.23
N ALA A 622 22.40 -15.67 -5.32
CA ALA A 622 21.74 -15.98 -6.59
C ALA A 622 21.02 -14.76 -7.18
N SER A 623 20.45 -13.90 -6.32
CA SER A 623 19.87 -12.64 -6.77
C SER A 623 20.94 -11.69 -7.29
N ALA A 624 22.08 -11.54 -6.61
CA ALA A 624 23.18 -10.71 -7.08
C ALA A 624 23.69 -11.19 -8.45
N ALA A 625 23.92 -12.49 -8.63
CA ALA A 625 24.32 -13.07 -9.92
C ALA A 625 23.31 -12.75 -11.04
N HIS A 626 22.01 -12.89 -10.77
CA HIS A 626 20.98 -12.60 -11.76
C HIS A 626 20.81 -11.10 -12.06
N HIS A 627 21.08 -10.20 -11.10
CA HIS A 627 21.06 -8.76 -11.38
C HIS A 627 22.24 -8.33 -12.25
N VAL A 628 23.43 -8.90 -12.02
CA VAL A 628 24.62 -8.56 -12.81
C VAL A 628 24.58 -9.16 -14.21
N ASP A 629 24.10 -10.40 -14.37
CA ASP A 629 23.83 -11.00 -15.67
C ASP A 629 22.38 -11.50 -15.80
N PRO A 630 21.44 -10.62 -16.16
CA PRO A 630 20.04 -10.98 -16.38
C PRO A 630 19.82 -11.98 -17.53
N SER A 631 20.80 -12.16 -18.41
CA SER A 631 20.72 -13.05 -19.56
C SER A 631 21.18 -14.48 -19.25
N SER A 632 21.92 -14.67 -18.15
CA SER A 632 22.40 -15.99 -17.71
C SER A 632 21.24 -16.88 -17.27
N LYS A 633 21.08 -18.00 -18.00
CA LYS A 633 20.10 -19.04 -17.65
C LYS A 633 20.41 -19.69 -16.31
N HIS A 634 21.69 -19.88 -15.98
CA HIS A 634 22.12 -20.43 -14.69
C HIS A 634 21.76 -19.50 -13.54
N ALA A 635 22.08 -18.20 -13.64
CA ALA A 635 21.80 -17.23 -12.58
C ALA A 635 20.29 -17.08 -12.36
N ARG A 636 19.51 -17.00 -13.45
CA ARG A 636 18.04 -16.97 -13.39
C ARG A 636 17.49 -18.22 -12.70
N LEU A 637 17.97 -19.42 -13.07
CA LEU A 637 17.51 -20.68 -12.49
C LEU A 637 17.88 -20.80 -11.00
N LEU A 638 19.12 -20.48 -10.62
CA LEU A 638 19.55 -20.52 -9.22
C LEU A 638 18.72 -19.57 -8.35
N ARG A 639 18.36 -18.39 -8.86
CA ARG A 639 17.46 -17.47 -8.14
C ARG A 639 16.08 -18.07 -7.95
N ILE A 640 15.52 -18.72 -8.98
CA ILE A 640 14.22 -19.42 -8.89
C ILE A 640 14.27 -20.53 -7.83
N ILE A 641 15.32 -21.36 -7.86
CA ILE A 641 15.54 -22.44 -6.89
C ILE A 641 15.64 -21.86 -5.48
N ALA A 642 16.43 -20.81 -5.26
CA ALA A 642 16.59 -20.20 -3.95
C ALA A 642 15.28 -19.58 -3.42
N LEU A 643 14.47 -18.94 -4.28
CA LEU A 643 13.14 -18.45 -3.92
C LEU A 643 12.23 -19.60 -3.48
N ARG A 644 12.14 -20.67 -4.26
CA ARG A 644 11.28 -21.83 -3.94
C ARG A 644 11.78 -22.63 -2.73
N ALA A 645 13.09 -22.71 -2.51
CA ALA A 645 13.64 -23.31 -1.30
C ALA A 645 13.23 -22.50 -0.05
N ASN A 646 13.29 -21.17 -0.11
CA ASN A 646 12.77 -20.31 0.96
C ASN A 646 11.25 -20.48 1.15
N ALA A 647 10.49 -20.62 0.05
CA ALA A 647 9.06 -20.91 0.13
C ALA A 647 8.76 -22.25 0.82
N ALA A 648 9.61 -23.26 0.59
CA ALA A 648 9.46 -24.59 1.19
C ALA A 648 9.70 -24.60 2.70
N ALA A 649 10.61 -23.75 3.18
CA ALA A 649 10.88 -23.60 4.61
C ALA A 649 9.87 -22.70 5.34
N GLN A 650 9.00 -21.98 4.62
CA GLN A 650 8.15 -20.96 5.20
C GLN A 650 6.82 -21.51 5.71
N THR A 651 6.55 -21.33 7.01
CA THR A 651 5.28 -21.72 7.65
C THR A 651 4.20 -20.65 7.50
N ALA A 652 4.59 -19.37 7.44
CA ALA A 652 3.65 -18.29 7.17
C ALA A 652 3.22 -18.33 5.70
N ALA A 653 1.96 -18.64 5.44
CA ALA A 653 1.39 -18.74 4.09
C ALA A 653 1.69 -17.48 3.26
N THR A 654 1.60 -16.31 3.90
CA THR A 654 1.90 -15.00 3.31
C THR A 654 3.32 -14.91 2.74
N GLY A 655 4.31 -15.36 3.51
CA GLY A 655 5.71 -15.37 3.08
C GLY A 655 5.98 -16.44 2.01
N ARG A 656 5.36 -17.61 2.15
CA ARG A 656 5.48 -18.70 1.17
C ARG A 656 4.97 -18.24 -0.18
N ASN A 657 3.75 -17.73 -0.22
CA ASN A 657 3.10 -17.22 -1.42
C ASN A 657 3.89 -16.09 -2.07
N TRP A 658 4.53 -15.23 -1.26
CA TRP A 658 5.40 -14.18 -1.76
C TRP A 658 6.60 -14.73 -2.52
N PHE A 659 7.32 -15.69 -1.94
CA PHE A 659 8.47 -16.31 -2.59
C PHE A 659 8.09 -17.06 -3.87
N LEU A 660 6.98 -17.80 -3.85
CA LEU A 660 6.46 -18.51 -5.03
C LEU A 660 6.10 -17.53 -6.15
N THR A 661 5.36 -16.47 -5.82
CA THR A 661 4.99 -15.44 -6.80
C THR A 661 6.22 -14.74 -7.36
N ALA A 662 7.22 -14.42 -6.52
CA ALA A 662 8.47 -13.82 -6.97
C ALA A 662 9.25 -14.74 -7.91
N ALA A 663 9.23 -16.06 -7.69
CA ALA A 663 9.81 -17.03 -8.62
C ALA A 663 9.07 -17.00 -9.98
N MET A 664 7.75 -16.94 -9.98
CA MET A 664 6.95 -16.81 -11.20
C MET A 664 7.21 -15.50 -11.97
N GLU A 665 7.48 -14.39 -11.27
CA GLU A 665 7.90 -13.13 -11.91
C GLU A 665 9.25 -13.28 -12.62
N VAL A 666 10.23 -13.93 -11.97
CA VAL A 666 11.53 -14.27 -12.60
C VAL A 666 11.33 -15.21 -13.79
N GLU A 667 10.34 -16.09 -13.73
CA GLU A 667 9.99 -16.98 -14.81
C GLU A 667 9.30 -16.29 -16.00
N GLY A 668 8.77 -15.07 -15.79
CA GLY A 668 7.91 -14.38 -16.76
C GLY A 668 6.48 -14.94 -16.84
N ARG A 669 6.06 -15.72 -15.83
CA ARG A 669 4.72 -16.34 -15.76
C ARG A 669 3.70 -15.53 -14.96
N ALA A 670 4.16 -14.52 -14.21
CA ALA A 670 3.30 -13.60 -13.48
C ALA A 670 3.66 -12.15 -13.79
N GLU A 671 2.65 -11.35 -14.16
CA GLU A 671 2.76 -9.90 -14.27
C GLU A 671 1.74 -9.24 -13.34
N LEU A 672 2.24 -8.51 -12.35
CA LEU A 672 1.41 -7.93 -11.30
C LEU A 672 1.04 -6.49 -11.69
N LYS A 673 -0.02 -6.33 -12.49
CA LYS A 673 -0.58 -5.02 -12.86
C LYS A 673 -2.10 -5.07 -12.83
N LEU A 674 -2.72 -3.93 -12.51
CA LEU A 674 -4.18 -3.82 -12.60
C LEU A 674 -4.61 -3.94 -14.06
N SER A 675 -5.62 -4.78 -14.33
CA SER A 675 -6.26 -4.83 -15.64
C SER A 675 -7.04 -3.54 -15.93
N ASP A 676 -7.22 -3.19 -17.21
CA ASP A 676 -8.02 -2.01 -17.60
C ASP A 676 -9.44 -2.04 -17.02
N TYR A 677 -10.01 -3.23 -16.86
CA TYR A 677 -11.30 -3.42 -16.20
C TYR A 677 -11.26 -2.99 -14.73
N GLN A 678 -10.29 -3.47 -13.95
CA GLN A 678 -10.12 -3.10 -12.54
C GLN A 678 -9.79 -1.62 -12.37
N LYS A 679 -8.95 -1.04 -13.25
CA LYS A 679 -8.65 0.39 -13.27
C LYS A 679 -9.94 1.22 -13.41
N ARG A 680 -10.77 0.87 -14.39
CA ARG A 680 -12.08 1.53 -14.62
C ARG A 680 -13.03 1.39 -13.43
N GLN A 681 -13.13 0.20 -12.85
CA GLN A 681 -13.97 -0.02 -11.67
C GLN A 681 -13.52 0.85 -10.50
N THR A 682 -12.21 0.87 -10.22
CA THR A 682 -11.64 1.66 -9.13
C THR A 682 -11.94 3.15 -9.31
N LEU A 683 -11.69 3.71 -10.50
CA LEU A 683 -11.93 5.12 -10.80
C LEU A 683 -13.42 5.50 -10.75
N ALA A 684 -14.32 4.59 -11.12
CA ALA A 684 -15.76 4.82 -11.07
C ALA A 684 -16.32 4.85 -9.64
N LYS A 685 -15.65 4.21 -8.67
CA LYS A 685 -16.10 4.12 -7.27
C LYS A 685 -15.64 5.29 -6.40
N ILE A 686 -14.59 6.01 -6.81
CA ILE A 686 -14.09 7.17 -6.08
C ILE A 686 -14.80 8.47 -6.47
N SER A 687 -14.83 9.42 -5.54
CA SER A 687 -15.38 10.75 -5.73
C SER A 687 -14.56 11.56 -6.74
N LEU A 688 -15.15 12.62 -7.28
CA LEU A 688 -14.44 13.51 -8.20
C LEU A 688 -13.25 14.18 -7.51
N GLN A 689 -13.43 14.66 -6.28
CA GLN A 689 -12.33 15.18 -5.46
C GLN A 689 -11.17 14.18 -5.34
N GLN A 690 -11.47 12.91 -5.03
CA GLN A 690 -10.47 11.85 -4.92
C GLN A 690 -9.73 11.58 -6.25
N GLN A 691 -10.42 11.67 -7.39
CA GLN A 691 -9.76 11.57 -8.69
C GLN A 691 -8.75 12.71 -8.92
N PHE A 692 -9.08 13.92 -8.45
CA PHE A 692 -8.15 15.05 -8.52
C PHE A 692 -7.01 14.94 -7.50
N ASP A 693 -7.27 14.42 -6.29
CA ASP A 693 -6.26 14.22 -5.23
C ASP A 693 -5.13 13.27 -5.69
N LEU A 694 -5.36 12.47 -6.72
CA LEU A 694 -4.36 11.63 -7.37
C LEU A 694 -3.40 12.39 -8.29
N LEU A 695 -3.81 13.54 -8.84
CA LEU A 695 -2.99 14.24 -9.84
C LEU A 695 -1.60 14.67 -9.29
N PRO A 696 -1.48 15.21 -8.07
CA PRO A 696 -0.18 15.57 -7.50
C PRO A 696 0.83 14.42 -7.45
N VAL A 697 0.41 13.23 -7.01
CA VAL A 697 1.30 12.07 -6.87
C VAL A 697 1.64 11.40 -8.19
N ARG A 698 0.87 11.69 -9.25
CA ARG A 698 1.06 11.18 -10.61
C ARG A 698 1.71 12.18 -11.57
N LEU A 699 2.13 13.33 -11.06
CA LEU A 699 2.84 14.31 -11.85
C LEU A 699 4.21 13.75 -12.24
N ILE A 700 4.56 13.85 -13.53
CA ILE A 700 5.89 13.60 -14.06
C ILE A 700 6.66 14.93 -13.99
N PRO A 701 7.53 15.16 -12.99
CA PRO A 701 8.11 16.47 -12.72
C PRO A 701 8.91 17.03 -13.90
N GLU A 702 9.57 16.15 -14.67
CA GLU A 702 10.36 16.50 -15.85
C GLU A 702 9.50 17.13 -16.95
N LYS A 703 8.27 16.63 -17.14
CA LYS A 703 7.32 17.16 -18.11
C LYS A 703 6.64 18.44 -17.62
N ALA A 704 6.55 18.62 -16.31
CA ALA A 704 5.92 19.77 -15.67
C ALA A 704 6.90 20.88 -15.26
N ARG A 705 8.20 20.73 -15.55
CA ARG A 705 9.27 21.65 -15.14
C ARG A 705 9.04 23.10 -15.55
N ASP A 706 8.47 23.31 -16.73
CA ASP A 706 8.21 24.66 -17.29
C ASP A 706 6.76 25.12 -17.09
N LEU A 707 5.92 24.31 -16.42
CA LEU A 707 4.55 24.69 -16.12
C LEU A 707 4.51 25.58 -14.88
N ASN A 708 3.89 26.74 -15.01
CA ASN A 708 3.55 27.63 -13.90
C ASN A 708 2.20 28.27 -14.22
N CYS A 709 1.11 27.60 -13.84
CA CYS A 709 -0.24 27.99 -14.21
C CYS A 709 -1.30 27.45 -13.24
N ILE A 710 -2.48 28.04 -13.29
CA ILE A 710 -3.65 27.67 -12.51
C ILE A 710 -4.75 27.20 -13.46
N LEU A 711 -5.20 25.96 -13.28
CA LEU A 711 -6.33 25.39 -14.01
C LEU A 711 -7.53 25.30 -13.08
N GLN A 712 -8.65 25.90 -13.47
CA GLN A 712 -9.93 25.74 -12.78
C GLN A 712 -10.80 24.76 -13.56
N PHE A 713 -11.32 23.73 -12.90
CA PHE A 713 -12.31 22.80 -13.43
C PHE A 713 -13.65 23.05 -12.74
N ARG A 714 -14.71 23.11 -13.54
CA ARG A 714 -16.11 23.21 -13.11
C ARG A 714 -16.93 22.07 -13.69
N PHE A 715 -17.57 21.30 -12.81
CA PHE A 715 -18.39 20.15 -13.17
C PHE A 715 -19.86 20.48 -12.98
N THR A 716 -20.60 20.58 -14.09
CA THR A 716 -21.95 21.15 -14.12
C THR A 716 -23.04 20.18 -13.64
N ASP A 717 -22.82 18.89 -13.80
CA ASP A 717 -23.73 17.81 -13.40
C ASP A 717 -23.72 17.55 -11.88
N VAL A 718 -22.59 17.80 -11.22
CA VAL A 718 -22.42 17.62 -9.76
C VAL A 718 -22.22 18.92 -8.99
N ASN A 719 -22.15 20.07 -9.69
CA ASN A 719 -21.90 21.39 -9.13
C ASN A 719 -20.63 21.48 -8.25
N GLU A 720 -19.57 20.77 -8.67
CA GLU A 720 -18.27 20.75 -8.00
C GLU A 720 -17.25 21.59 -8.77
N ASN A 721 -16.27 22.15 -8.04
CA ASN A 721 -15.17 22.89 -8.64
C ASN A 721 -13.84 22.48 -8.01
N VAL A 722 -12.80 22.40 -8.82
CA VAL A 722 -11.45 22.05 -8.38
C VAL A 722 -10.46 23.00 -9.05
N CYS A 723 -9.48 23.54 -8.32
CA CYS A 723 -8.33 24.20 -8.95
C CYS A 723 -7.06 23.37 -8.78
N VAL A 724 -6.36 23.18 -9.88
CA VAL A 724 -5.05 22.53 -9.94
C VAL A 724 -4.00 23.59 -10.21
N HIS A 725 -3.06 23.73 -9.30
CA HIS A 725 -1.95 24.65 -9.38
C HIS A 725 -0.70 23.90 -9.82
N TYR A 726 -0.10 24.30 -10.93
CA TYR A 726 1.19 23.80 -11.38
C TYR A 726 2.28 24.83 -11.07
N ARG A 727 3.38 24.38 -10.46
CA ARG A 727 4.54 25.22 -10.12
C ARG A 727 5.83 24.44 -10.30
N ARG A 728 6.38 24.46 -11.52
CA ARG A 728 7.71 23.95 -11.89
C ARG A 728 7.99 22.52 -11.39
N GLY A 729 7.20 21.57 -11.88
CA GLY A 729 7.32 20.17 -11.45
C GLY A 729 6.59 19.83 -10.15
N ILE A 730 5.77 20.75 -9.63
CA ILE A 730 4.86 20.51 -8.49
C ILE A 730 3.43 20.74 -8.97
N ALA A 731 2.50 19.90 -8.53
CA ALA A 731 1.07 20.10 -8.66
C ALA A 731 0.42 20.02 -7.28
N TYR A 732 -0.53 20.90 -6.99
CA TYR A 732 -1.33 20.84 -5.78
C TYR A 732 -2.75 21.32 -6.06
N LEU A 733 -3.68 20.90 -5.22
CA LEU A 733 -5.08 21.31 -5.30
C LEU A 733 -5.37 22.39 -4.28
N LYS A 734 -6.16 23.39 -4.68
CA LYS A 734 -6.70 24.37 -3.74
C LYS A 734 -8.00 24.96 -4.26
N TRP A 735 -9.00 25.07 -3.39
CA TRP A 735 -10.24 25.78 -3.68
C TRP A 735 -10.53 26.81 -2.58
N PRO A 736 -10.88 28.07 -2.93
CA PRO A 736 -10.85 28.66 -4.26
C PRO A 736 -9.41 28.77 -4.82
N CYS A 737 -9.27 29.00 -6.13
CA CYS A 737 -7.97 29.15 -6.76
C CYS A 737 -7.12 30.26 -6.11
N GLU A 738 -5.82 30.06 -5.96
CA GLU A 738 -4.86 31.11 -5.55
C GLU A 738 -4.57 32.11 -6.67
N GLY A 739 -5.54 32.95 -6.99
CA GLY A 739 -5.45 33.95 -8.05
C GLY A 739 -6.30 33.61 -9.26
N LYS A 740 -6.12 34.39 -10.33
CA LYS A 740 -6.92 34.23 -11.55
C LYS A 740 -6.48 32.96 -12.30
N PRO A 741 -7.41 32.05 -12.65
CA PRO A 741 -7.06 30.89 -13.45
C PRO A 741 -6.54 31.28 -14.84
N ASP A 742 -5.46 30.64 -15.28
CA ASP A 742 -4.93 30.77 -16.64
C ASP A 742 -5.80 30.00 -17.64
N VAL A 743 -6.44 28.92 -17.16
CA VAL A 743 -7.40 28.12 -17.91
C VAL A 743 -8.60 27.80 -17.04
N GLU A 744 -9.79 28.09 -17.54
CA GLU A 744 -11.07 27.66 -16.98
C GLU A 744 -11.63 26.53 -17.87
N VAL A 745 -12.03 25.43 -17.27
CA VAL A 745 -12.54 24.22 -17.93
C VAL A 745 -13.92 23.91 -17.37
N GLU A 746 -14.94 23.80 -18.23
CA GLU A 746 -16.28 23.38 -17.87
C GLU A 746 -16.59 22.02 -18.52
N SER A 747 -17.09 21.06 -17.73
CA SER A 747 -17.43 19.71 -18.19
C SER A 747 -18.45 19.00 -17.29
N THR A 748 -18.56 17.67 -17.44
CA THR A 748 -19.32 16.78 -16.56
C THR A 748 -18.39 15.73 -15.94
N LYS A 749 -18.80 15.14 -14.81
CA LYS A 749 -18.04 14.07 -14.15
C LYS A 749 -17.83 12.88 -15.09
N SER A 750 -18.84 12.54 -15.92
CA SER A 750 -18.75 11.44 -16.88
C SER A 750 -17.67 11.66 -17.94
N VAL A 751 -17.59 12.87 -18.51
CA VAL A 751 -16.58 13.20 -19.53
C VAL A 751 -15.18 13.17 -18.94
N TRP A 752 -15.01 13.66 -17.71
CA TRP A 752 -13.74 13.57 -17.00
C TRP A 752 -13.33 12.12 -16.73
N LEU A 753 -14.25 11.28 -16.27
CA LEU A 753 -13.99 9.86 -16.05
C LEU A 753 -13.53 9.17 -17.34
N GLU A 754 -14.13 9.46 -18.50
CA GLU A 754 -13.68 8.94 -19.80
C GLU A 754 -12.27 9.42 -20.17
N ILE A 755 -11.89 10.65 -19.81
CA ILE A 755 -10.54 11.18 -20.03
C ILE A 755 -9.52 10.47 -19.14
N VAL A 756 -9.83 10.32 -17.86
CA VAL A 756 -8.96 9.65 -16.88
C VAL A 756 -8.79 8.17 -17.22
N ASN A 757 -9.86 7.51 -17.67
CA ASN A 757 -9.83 6.12 -18.16
C ASN A 757 -9.12 5.96 -19.51
N LYS A 758 -8.73 7.04 -20.18
CA LYS A 758 -8.17 7.05 -21.54
C LYS A 758 -9.14 6.51 -22.61
N ASP A 759 -10.43 6.42 -22.31
CA ASP A 759 -11.49 6.08 -23.28
C ASP A 759 -11.67 7.21 -24.31
N ARG A 760 -11.32 8.45 -23.92
CA ARG A 760 -11.39 9.66 -24.75
C ARG A 760 -10.21 10.58 -24.47
N SER A 761 -9.59 11.16 -25.50
CA SER A 761 -8.56 12.19 -25.28
C SER A 761 -9.19 13.54 -24.93
N ALA A 762 -8.51 14.33 -24.09
CA ALA A 762 -8.96 15.70 -23.76
C ALA A 762 -9.10 16.58 -25.01
N ALA A 763 -8.20 16.45 -25.99
CA ALA A 763 -8.28 17.18 -27.25
C ALA A 763 -9.56 16.85 -28.05
N LEU A 764 -9.97 15.57 -28.08
CA LEU A 764 -11.21 15.16 -28.73
C LEU A 764 -12.44 15.67 -27.98
N ALA A 765 -12.42 15.66 -26.64
CA ALA A 765 -13.50 16.22 -25.82
C ALA A 765 -13.67 17.74 -26.05
N VAL A 766 -12.57 18.49 -26.22
CA VAL A 766 -12.62 19.90 -26.61
C VAL A 766 -13.23 20.07 -28.01
N ALA A 767 -12.78 19.28 -28.99
CA ALA A 767 -13.27 19.37 -30.36
C ALA A 767 -14.77 19.09 -30.50
N ARG A 768 -15.34 18.25 -29.62
CA ARG A 768 -16.78 17.94 -29.58
C ARG A 768 -17.62 18.92 -28.76
N GLY A 769 -16.99 19.81 -27.98
CA GLY A 769 -17.67 20.76 -27.10
C GLY A 769 -18.07 20.19 -25.73
N ASP A 770 -17.64 18.96 -25.41
CA ASP A 770 -17.91 18.28 -24.13
C ASP A 770 -16.95 18.75 -23.02
N LEU A 771 -15.78 19.28 -23.41
CA LEU A 771 -14.83 19.98 -22.55
C LEU A 771 -14.70 21.43 -23.03
N LYS A 772 -15.44 22.36 -22.42
CA LYS A 772 -15.40 23.78 -22.81
C LYS A 772 -14.23 24.44 -22.10
N VAL A 773 -13.35 25.07 -22.88
CA VAL A 773 -12.09 25.65 -22.37
C VAL A 773 -12.04 27.14 -22.66
N LYS A 774 -11.77 27.94 -21.64
CA LYS A 774 -11.47 29.37 -21.73
C LYS A 774 -10.04 29.60 -21.25
N GLY A 775 -9.19 30.15 -22.11
CA GLY A 775 -7.74 30.27 -21.89
C GLY A 775 -6.94 29.44 -22.88
N SER A 776 -5.69 29.13 -22.55
CA SER A 776 -4.77 28.41 -23.43
C SER A 776 -5.04 26.89 -23.44
N ILE A 777 -5.59 26.37 -24.54
CA ILE A 777 -5.77 24.92 -24.76
C ILE A 777 -4.42 24.19 -24.72
N VAL A 778 -3.36 24.81 -25.26
CA VAL A 778 -2.01 24.23 -25.23
C VAL A 778 -1.53 24.06 -23.79
N THR A 779 -1.81 25.02 -22.91
CA THR A 779 -1.48 24.92 -21.48
C THR A 779 -2.23 23.79 -20.80
N LEU A 780 -3.54 23.66 -21.05
CA LEU A 780 -4.34 22.54 -20.53
C LEU A 780 -3.79 21.19 -20.98
N VAL A 781 -3.53 21.03 -22.29
CA VAL A 781 -3.02 19.76 -22.85
C VAL A 781 -1.64 19.44 -22.28
N ARG A 782 -0.73 20.41 -22.19
CA ARG A 782 0.60 20.19 -21.58
C ARG A 782 0.50 19.78 -20.12
N ALA A 783 -0.40 20.41 -19.35
CA ALA A 783 -0.64 20.05 -17.97
C ALA A 783 -1.17 18.62 -17.82
N LEU A 784 -2.20 18.24 -18.59
CA LEU A 784 -2.75 16.87 -18.56
C LEU A 784 -1.74 15.82 -19.04
N LEU A 785 -0.91 16.12 -20.04
CA LEU A 785 0.15 15.21 -20.51
C LEU A 785 1.33 15.09 -19.54
N SER A 786 1.43 16.00 -18.56
CA SER A 786 2.43 15.94 -17.50
C SER A 786 2.01 15.07 -16.33
N VAL A 787 0.80 14.49 -16.35
CA VAL A 787 0.28 13.61 -15.30
C VAL A 787 -0.05 12.25 -15.89
N GLU A 788 0.26 11.18 -15.16
CA GLU A 788 -0.21 9.82 -15.48
C GLU A 788 -1.68 9.68 -15.07
N LEU A 789 -2.59 9.60 -16.03
CA LEU A 789 -4.03 9.67 -15.73
C LEU A 789 -4.67 8.32 -15.37
N ASP A 790 -4.02 7.17 -15.61
CA ASP A 790 -4.59 5.86 -15.29
C ASP A 790 -4.39 5.44 -13.83
N ALA A 791 -5.18 4.45 -13.38
CA ALA A 791 -5.26 4.06 -11.98
C ALA A 791 -4.02 3.31 -11.40
N ASP A 792 -3.03 2.97 -12.23
CA ASP A 792 -1.85 2.15 -11.89
C ASP A 792 -0.56 2.75 -12.41
#